data_AF-A0A496AGF2-F1
#
_entry.id   AF-A0A496AGF2-F1
#
_cell.length_a   1.000
_cell.length_b   1.000
_cell.length_c   1.000
_cell.angle_alpha   90.00
_cell.angle_beta   90.00
_cell.angle_gamma   90.00
#
_symmetry.space_group_name_H-M   'P 1'
#
loop_
_entity.id
_entity.type
_entity.pdbx_description
1 polymer ?
#
loop_
_entity_poly.entity_id
_entity_poly.type
_entity_poly.pdbx_seq_one_letter_code
_entity_poly.pdbx_strand_id
1 'polypeptide(L)'
;MKLFVPGRICLFGEHSDWAARHRLLNAELEKGYTLITSTNQGVYAEVKPHPTRLILKTTLSDGTRHGPYSLPMEREALLAEAEKGGFFSYAAGVAYQILTNYRVQGLEIDNYLTDLPVKKGLSSSAAISVLVARAFNRTYDLKMTTRGEMEYAYRGEITTPSRCGRMDQGCAYQRPILMTFDGDRVDVTELSVQENMYFVIVDLGAGKDTLLILSQLNHCYPFAESELEKNVQHYLGPLSAQITQEAYQALRDGDAELVGKLMTRAQTEFDKHLIPACPSQLTAPVLHKVLNYEPIQPYIWGGKGVGSQGDGSAQFIVKDEESQQRVIEIIEQDLKMSCLKLVIEAGSHVRKAVIPAAGFGTRLFPASKAMKKELFPVIDSSGQAKPAIMAIVEEAIAAGIEDICLIVQQGDIELFESFFKTPPPIEHYNKLSKENKAYCDYLLELGSKVAFVTQDVQEGFGHAVYCAKEWVGNEPFLLMLGDHLYGSDEGRCCARQVVEAYEQVGHSVVGLKETPIEHLSNFGCVTGVWKEEDTLLSVTEFYEKPDPEYAMEHLHVDGMDVDQFLTVFGIYVIQPQIFEFLEQNIVHNLRERGEFQLTSCLDELRKAEGFSGYVVKGKRYDIGLPEEYRQTVIDFRNA
;
A
#
# COMPACT_ATOMS: atom_id res chain seq x y z
N MET A 1 9.56 14.17 -12.79
CA MET A 1 9.10 12.83 -12.35
C MET A 1 7.84 12.43 -13.10
N LYS A 2 7.56 11.14 -13.27
CA LYS A 2 6.29 10.66 -13.81
C LYS A 2 5.34 10.30 -12.67
N LEU A 3 4.06 10.60 -12.82
CA LEU A 3 3.01 10.28 -11.87
C LEU A 3 1.83 9.63 -12.58
N PHE A 4 1.16 8.75 -11.84
CA PHE A 4 -0.12 8.16 -12.20
C PHE A 4 -1.09 8.35 -11.04
N VAL A 5 -2.33 8.70 -11.34
CA VAL A 5 -3.45 8.68 -10.40
C VAL A 5 -4.61 7.97 -11.06
N PRO A 6 -5.10 6.86 -10.49
CA PRO A 6 -6.21 6.11 -11.07
C PRO A 6 -7.54 6.87 -10.89
N GLY A 7 -8.56 6.44 -11.63
CA GLY A 7 -9.94 6.68 -11.23
C GLY A 7 -10.35 5.82 -10.02
N ARG A 8 -11.62 5.91 -9.62
CA ARG A 8 -12.17 5.06 -8.55
C ARG A 8 -13.54 4.50 -8.89
N ILE A 9 -13.82 3.30 -8.43
CA ILE A 9 -15.13 2.65 -8.44
C ILE A 9 -15.56 2.40 -7.00
N CYS A 10 -16.83 2.72 -6.68
CA CYS A 10 -17.44 2.29 -5.44
C CYS A 10 -18.03 0.89 -5.63
N LEU A 11 -17.50 -0.08 -4.90
CA LEU A 11 -17.99 -1.46 -4.91
C LEU A 11 -19.26 -1.55 -4.05
N PHE A 12 -19.23 -0.95 -2.86
CA PHE A 12 -20.34 -0.95 -1.90
C PHE A 12 -20.40 0.35 -1.09
N GLY A 13 -21.60 0.68 -0.61
CA GLY A 13 -21.79 1.75 0.36
C GLY A 13 -22.03 3.12 -0.27
N GLU A 14 -22.48 3.21 -1.52
CA GLU A 14 -22.75 4.49 -2.17
C GLU A 14 -23.63 5.40 -1.32
N HIS A 15 -23.40 6.71 -1.45
CA HIS A 15 -24.09 7.78 -0.72
C HIS A 15 -23.80 7.88 0.78
N SER A 16 -23.14 6.89 1.37
CA SER A 16 -22.84 6.88 2.81
C SER A 16 -21.91 8.03 3.23
N ASP A 17 -21.10 8.55 2.30
CA ASP A 17 -20.14 9.61 2.53
C ASP A 17 -20.79 10.97 2.86
N TRP A 18 -21.85 11.35 2.14
CA TRP A 18 -22.63 12.55 2.47
C TRP A 18 -23.71 12.27 3.51
N ALA A 19 -24.30 11.07 3.53
CA ALA A 19 -25.33 10.72 4.52
C ALA A 19 -24.77 10.81 5.95
N ALA A 20 -23.56 10.32 6.17
CA ALA A 20 -22.89 10.38 7.47
C ALA A 20 -22.54 11.80 7.92
N ARG A 21 -22.48 12.79 7.02
CA ARG A 21 -22.27 14.20 7.42
C ARG A 21 -23.43 14.74 8.25
N HIS A 22 -24.65 14.22 8.05
CA HIS A 22 -25.81 14.59 8.85
C HIS A 22 -25.71 14.15 10.32
N ARG A 23 -24.73 13.28 10.69
CA ARG A 23 -24.43 12.96 12.08
C ARG A 23 -24.01 14.16 12.93
N LEU A 24 -23.51 15.23 12.29
CA LEU A 24 -23.25 16.52 12.95
C LEU A 24 -24.53 17.15 13.53
N LEU A 25 -25.69 16.85 12.93
CA LEU A 25 -27.00 17.34 13.36
C LEU A 25 -27.81 16.27 14.10
N ASN A 26 -27.58 14.99 13.81
CA ASN A 26 -28.29 13.86 14.39
C ASN A 26 -27.33 12.68 14.65
N ALA A 27 -26.80 12.58 15.86
CA ALA A 27 -25.82 11.56 16.24
C ALA A 27 -26.36 10.11 16.25
N GLU A 28 -27.69 9.92 16.17
CA GLU A 28 -28.35 8.61 16.09
C GLU A 28 -28.29 7.98 14.69
N LEU A 29 -28.00 8.76 13.64
CA LEU A 29 -27.83 8.22 12.28
C LEU A 29 -26.60 7.32 12.22
N GLU A 30 -26.63 6.20 11.52
CA GLU A 30 -25.48 5.29 11.42
C GLU A 30 -24.23 5.97 10.81
N LYS A 31 -23.02 5.49 11.17
CA LYS A 31 -21.79 5.90 10.47
C LYS A 31 -21.85 5.47 9.00
N GLY A 32 -21.18 6.24 8.14
CA GLY A 32 -21.10 5.90 6.73
C GLY A 32 -19.93 4.94 6.48
N TYR A 33 -20.13 3.97 5.58
CA TYR A 33 -19.07 3.05 5.15
C TYR A 33 -19.11 2.98 3.62
N THR A 34 -17.96 3.18 2.97
CA THR A 34 -17.82 2.95 1.52
C THR A 34 -16.63 2.04 1.27
N LEU A 35 -16.84 0.98 0.48
CA LEU A 35 -15.77 0.12 -0.01
C LEU A 35 -15.52 0.49 -1.47
N ILE A 36 -14.35 1.07 -1.74
CA ILE A 36 -13.98 1.54 -3.08
C ILE A 36 -12.70 0.86 -3.54
N THR A 37 -12.46 0.86 -4.84
CA THR A 37 -11.20 0.42 -5.44
C THR A 37 -10.78 1.36 -6.56
N SER A 38 -9.48 1.45 -6.81
CA SER A 38 -8.92 2.19 -7.94
C SER A 38 -9.18 1.47 -9.27
N THR A 39 -9.31 2.23 -10.34
CA THR A 39 -9.32 1.68 -11.71
C THR A 39 -7.91 1.49 -12.27
N ASN A 40 -7.78 0.64 -13.28
CA ASN A 40 -6.50 0.43 -13.98
C ASN A 40 -6.20 1.60 -14.95
N GLN A 41 -7.20 2.45 -15.21
CA GLN A 41 -7.12 3.66 -16.02
C GLN A 41 -7.09 4.90 -15.12
N GLY A 42 -6.52 6.00 -15.61
CA GLY A 42 -6.33 7.20 -14.82
C GLY A 42 -5.75 8.38 -15.59
N VAL A 43 -5.00 9.19 -14.84
CA VAL A 43 -4.34 10.41 -15.30
C VAL A 43 -2.83 10.21 -15.16
N TYR A 44 -2.12 10.29 -16.28
CA TYR A 44 -0.67 10.20 -16.32
C TYR A 44 -0.08 11.58 -16.54
N ALA A 45 0.95 11.93 -15.76
CA ALA A 45 1.58 13.23 -15.87
C ALA A 45 3.09 13.20 -15.68
N GLU A 46 3.77 14.15 -16.32
CA GLU A 46 5.15 14.51 -16.01
C GLU A 46 5.16 15.81 -15.22
N VAL A 47 5.89 15.82 -14.10
CA VAL A 47 5.97 16.96 -13.19
C VAL A 47 7.40 17.47 -13.10
N LYS A 48 7.56 18.79 -13.16
CA LYS A 48 8.82 19.52 -12.99
C LYS A 48 8.63 20.67 -12.01
N PRO A 49 9.63 21.00 -11.17
CA PRO A 49 9.58 22.21 -10.36
C PRO A 49 9.63 23.45 -11.25
N HIS A 50 8.93 24.50 -10.83
CA HIS A 50 8.95 25.80 -11.49
C HIS A 50 9.10 26.91 -10.44
N PRO A 51 9.95 27.94 -10.64
CA PRO A 51 10.30 28.86 -9.55
C PRO A 51 9.12 29.70 -9.03
N THR A 52 8.13 30.04 -9.87
CA THR A 52 7.11 31.06 -9.51
C THR A 52 5.68 30.80 -10.00
N ARG A 53 5.42 29.72 -10.74
CA ARG A 53 4.15 29.53 -11.46
C ARG A 53 3.68 28.09 -11.46
N LEU A 54 2.36 27.90 -11.43
CA LEU A 54 1.70 26.64 -11.74
C LEU A 54 1.38 26.62 -13.24
N ILE A 55 2.04 25.74 -13.99
CA ILE A 55 1.84 25.54 -15.42
C ILE A 55 1.16 24.20 -15.63
N LEU A 56 0.01 24.20 -16.30
CA LEU A 56 -0.83 23.02 -16.51
C LEU A 56 -1.01 22.76 -18.00
N LYS A 57 -0.72 21.54 -18.43
CA LYS A 57 -1.08 20.98 -19.73
C LYS A 57 -1.86 19.68 -19.46
N THR A 58 -2.87 19.41 -20.28
CA THR A 58 -3.75 18.26 -20.07
C THR A 58 -4.17 17.67 -21.40
N THR A 59 -4.19 16.35 -21.47
CA THR A 59 -4.70 15.56 -22.59
C THR A 59 -5.99 14.87 -22.12
N LEU A 60 -7.09 15.11 -22.83
CA LEU A 60 -8.38 14.47 -22.60
C LEU A 60 -8.38 13.02 -23.13
N SER A 61 -9.40 12.25 -22.78
CA SER A 61 -9.55 10.85 -23.19
C SER A 61 -9.71 10.63 -24.70
N ASP A 62 -10.11 11.67 -25.44
CA ASP A 62 -10.18 11.64 -26.90
C ASP A 62 -8.85 12.06 -27.58
N GLY A 63 -7.81 12.31 -26.79
CA GLY A 63 -6.50 12.78 -27.25
C GLY A 63 -6.40 14.30 -27.42
N THR A 64 -7.49 15.06 -27.20
CA THR A 64 -7.47 16.53 -27.30
C THR A 64 -6.59 17.12 -26.21
N ARG A 65 -5.70 18.04 -26.58
CA ARG A 65 -4.76 18.67 -25.63
C ARG A 65 -5.15 20.13 -25.35
N HIS A 66 -5.18 20.51 -24.07
CA HIS A 66 -5.39 21.89 -23.61
C HIS A 66 -4.17 22.42 -22.86
N GLY A 67 -3.99 23.74 -22.92
CA GLY A 67 -2.88 24.46 -22.30
C GLY A 67 -1.73 24.83 -23.27
N PRO A 68 -0.60 25.34 -22.76
CA PRO A 68 -0.32 25.54 -21.34
C PRO A 68 -1.19 26.63 -20.73
N TYR A 69 -1.79 26.33 -19.58
CA TYR A 69 -2.41 27.33 -18.71
C TYR A 69 -1.42 27.69 -17.61
N SER A 70 -1.23 28.97 -17.34
CA SER A 70 -0.17 29.44 -16.43
C SER A 70 -0.69 30.41 -15.39
N LEU A 71 -0.62 30.02 -14.13
CA LEU A 71 -1.05 30.82 -12.98
C LEU A 71 0.17 31.21 -12.13
N PRO A 72 0.24 32.45 -11.60
CA PRO A 72 1.23 32.77 -10.60
C PRO A 72 0.98 31.98 -9.31
N MET A 73 2.03 31.56 -8.62
CA MET A 73 1.92 30.95 -7.28
C MET A 73 1.68 32.01 -6.21
N GLU A 74 0.53 32.69 -6.33
CA GLU A 74 0.05 33.73 -5.42
C GLU A 74 -1.33 33.33 -4.92
N ARG A 75 -1.59 33.47 -3.61
CA ARG A 75 -2.80 32.94 -2.97
C ARG A 75 -4.07 33.51 -3.58
N GLU A 76 -4.11 34.81 -3.79
CA GLU A 76 -5.24 35.53 -4.35
C GLU A 76 -5.55 35.09 -5.79
N ALA A 77 -4.51 34.89 -6.61
CA ALA A 77 -4.66 34.47 -8.00
C ALA A 77 -5.15 33.01 -8.11
N LEU A 78 -4.63 32.10 -7.27
CA LEU A 78 -5.05 30.71 -7.24
C LEU A 78 -6.49 30.56 -6.73
N LEU A 79 -6.86 31.29 -5.68
CA LEU A 79 -8.22 31.31 -5.14
C LEU A 79 -9.22 31.84 -6.18
N ALA A 80 -8.91 32.97 -6.81
CA ALA A 80 -9.77 33.56 -7.85
C ALA A 80 -9.97 32.62 -9.06
N GLU A 81 -8.98 31.78 -9.39
CA GLU A 81 -9.14 30.76 -10.42
C GLU A 81 -9.97 29.56 -9.93
N ALA A 82 -9.77 29.12 -8.69
CA ALA A 82 -10.53 28.01 -8.10
C ALA A 82 -12.04 28.31 -8.07
N GLU A 83 -12.43 29.55 -7.74
CA GLU A 83 -13.82 29.98 -7.66
C GLU A 83 -14.55 30.04 -9.02
N LYS A 84 -13.82 30.07 -10.15
CA LYS A 84 -14.44 30.09 -11.49
C LYS A 84 -15.17 28.80 -11.88
N GLY A 85 -14.79 27.66 -11.28
CA GLY A 85 -15.35 26.34 -11.64
C GLY A 85 -15.01 25.87 -13.06
N GLY A 86 -13.91 26.36 -13.64
CA GLY A 86 -13.39 25.93 -14.93
C GLY A 86 -12.55 24.65 -14.84
N PHE A 87 -12.04 24.19 -15.99
CA PHE A 87 -11.26 22.94 -16.09
C PHE A 87 -10.04 22.91 -15.15
N PHE A 88 -9.33 24.03 -15.00
CA PHE A 88 -8.13 24.15 -14.17
C PHE A 88 -8.41 24.59 -12.73
N SER A 89 -9.68 24.83 -12.36
CA SER A 89 -10.04 25.31 -11.03
C SER A 89 -9.71 24.32 -9.92
N TYR A 90 -9.83 23.01 -10.18
CA TYR A 90 -9.45 21.96 -9.21
C TYR A 90 -7.95 22.04 -8.87
N ALA A 91 -7.10 22.13 -9.89
CA ALA A 91 -5.66 22.26 -9.71
C ALA A 91 -5.28 23.56 -8.98
N ALA A 92 -5.94 24.67 -9.31
CA ALA A 92 -5.75 25.94 -8.62
C ALA A 92 -6.18 25.88 -7.14
N GLY A 93 -7.31 25.24 -6.84
CA GLY A 93 -7.80 25.04 -5.48
C GLY A 93 -6.84 24.23 -4.62
N VAL A 94 -6.30 23.13 -5.15
CA VAL A 94 -5.30 22.33 -4.42
C VAL A 94 -4.01 23.12 -4.21
N ALA A 95 -3.50 23.78 -5.26
CA ALA A 95 -2.30 24.61 -5.15
C ALA A 95 -2.48 25.76 -4.14
N TYR A 96 -3.66 26.37 -4.08
CA TYR A 96 -4.01 27.38 -3.07
C TYR A 96 -3.92 26.80 -1.65
N GLN A 97 -4.51 25.64 -1.40
CA GLN A 97 -4.44 24.98 -0.10
C GLN A 97 -2.99 24.64 0.27
N ILE A 98 -2.19 24.13 -0.66
CA ILE A 98 -0.78 23.79 -0.40
C ILE A 98 0.05 25.05 -0.12
N LEU A 99 -0.05 26.09 -0.94
CA LEU A 99 0.67 27.36 -0.73
C LEU A 99 0.25 28.08 0.57
N THR A 100 -0.94 27.79 1.06
CA THR A 100 -1.43 28.35 2.33
C THR A 100 -0.78 27.68 3.53
N ASN A 101 -0.52 26.38 3.46
CA ASN A 101 -0.05 25.57 4.59
C ASN A 101 1.45 25.23 4.53
N TYR A 102 2.06 25.29 3.34
CA TYR A 102 3.47 24.96 3.11
C TYR A 102 4.22 26.07 2.37
N ARG A 103 5.54 26.10 2.56
CA ARG A 103 6.45 26.97 1.81
C ARG A 103 6.90 26.24 0.55
N VAL A 104 6.18 26.43 -0.54
CA VAL A 104 6.47 25.82 -1.84
C VAL A 104 6.64 26.86 -2.94
N GLN A 105 7.29 26.45 -4.03
CA GLN A 105 7.30 27.19 -5.30
C GLN A 105 6.26 26.57 -6.25
N GLY A 106 6.35 26.89 -7.54
CA GLY A 106 5.41 26.39 -8.55
C GLY A 106 5.80 25.04 -9.17
N LEU A 107 4.92 24.51 -10.00
CA LEU A 107 5.11 23.26 -10.73
C LEU A 107 4.73 23.44 -12.20
N GLU A 108 5.41 22.73 -13.09
CA GLU A 108 4.87 22.38 -14.40
C GLU A 108 4.34 20.95 -14.34
N ILE A 109 3.05 20.79 -14.59
CA ILE A 109 2.35 19.50 -14.65
C ILE A 109 1.85 19.31 -16.08
N ASP A 110 2.44 18.35 -16.78
CA ASP A 110 2.02 17.93 -18.11
C ASP A 110 1.29 16.60 -18.00
N ASN A 111 -0.04 16.64 -17.84
CA ASN A 111 -0.87 15.46 -17.99
C ASN A 111 -0.89 15.06 -19.47
N TYR A 112 0.00 14.14 -19.83
CA TYR A 112 0.26 13.76 -21.22
C TYR A 112 -0.70 12.69 -21.74
N LEU A 113 -1.32 11.90 -20.86
CA LEU A 113 -2.28 10.84 -21.20
C LEU A 113 -3.38 10.77 -20.13
N THR A 114 -4.62 10.69 -20.58
CA THR A 114 -5.77 10.32 -19.74
C THR A 114 -6.52 9.22 -20.46
N ASP A 115 -6.48 8.00 -19.95
CA ASP A 115 -7.28 6.89 -20.47
C ASP A 115 -8.54 6.64 -19.62
N LEU A 116 -8.74 7.45 -18.58
CA LEU A 116 -9.95 7.48 -17.78
C LEU A 116 -11.14 8.02 -18.61
N PRO A 117 -12.25 7.27 -18.75
CA PRO A 117 -13.42 7.75 -19.46
C PRO A 117 -14.06 8.99 -18.80
N VAL A 118 -14.07 10.12 -19.50
CA VAL A 118 -14.64 11.38 -19.02
C VAL A 118 -16.17 11.27 -18.87
N LYS A 119 -16.73 11.81 -17.76
CA LYS A 119 -18.18 11.83 -17.39
C LYS A 119 -18.81 10.51 -16.92
N LYS A 120 -18.04 9.47 -16.60
CA LYS A 120 -18.58 8.13 -16.28
C LYS A 120 -18.63 7.76 -14.80
N GLY A 121 -18.69 8.74 -13.89
CA GLY A 121 -18.72 8.47 -12.45
C GLY A 121 -17.42 7.89 -11.87
N LEU A 122 -16.30 8.02 -12.59
CA LEU A 122 -14.97 7.53 -12.22
C LEU A 122 -14.07 8.57 -11.52
N SER A 123 -14.65 9.68 -11.06
CA SER A 123 -14.00 10.73 -10.25
C SER A 123 -12.82 11.43 -10.93
N SER A 124 -12.98 11.83 -12.19
CA SER A 124 -11.94 12.54 -12.96
C SER A 124 -11.46 13.85 -12.29
N SER A 125 -12.34 14.62 -11.63
CA SER A 125 -11.93 15.83 -10.89
C SER A 125 -11.05 15.50 -9.69
N ALA A 126 -11.45 14.49 -8.91
CA ALA A 126 -10.69 14.05 -7.75
C ALA A 126 -9.33 13.47 -8.13
N ALA A 127 -9.24 12.72 -9.23
CA ALA A 127 -7.97 12.22 -9.75
C ALA A 127 -7.00 13.36 -10.11
N ILE A 128 -7.50 14.46 -10.70
CA ILE A 128 -6.70 15.66 -10.97
C ILE A 128 -6.29 16.35 -9.66
N SER A 129 -7.21 16.52 -8.71
CA SER A 129 -6.92 17.11 -7.40
C SER A 129 -5.82 16.34 -6.65
N VAL A 130 -5.95 15.01 -6.60
CA VAL A 130 -4.96 14.10 -6.01
C VAL A 130 -3.63 14.18 -6.76
N LEU A 131 -3.64 14.21 -8.10
CA LEU A 131 -2.43 14.34 -8.90
C LEU A 131 -1.65 15.60 -8.54
N VAL A 132 -2.33 16.73 -8.39
CA VAL A 132 -1.71 18.01 -8.00
C VAL A 132 -1.16 17.93 -6.57
N ALA A 133 -1.94 17.39 -5.63
CA ALA A 133 -1.48 17.23 -4.25
C ALA A 133 -0.23 16.36 -4.15
N ARG A 134 -0.24 15.21 -4.84
CA ARG A 134 0.88 14.28 -4.97
C ARG A 134 2.08 14.90 -5.67
N ALA A 135 1.86 15.69 -6.72
CA ALA A 135 2.91 16.40 -7.42
C ALA A 135 3.68 17.34 -6.49
N PHE A 136 2.97 18.16 -5.71
CA PHE A 136 3.59 19.00 -4.69
C PHE A 136 4.27 18.19 -3.59
N ASN A 137 3.59 17.18 -3.06
CA ASN A 137 4.13 16.31 -2.01
C ASN A 137 5.49 15.76 -2.38
N ARG A 138 5.58 15.13 -3.55
CA ARG A 138 6.80 14.47 -4.02
C ARG A 138 7.88 15.46 -4.49
N THR A 139 7.49 16.62 -5.04
CA THR A 139 8.48 17.58 -5.56
C THR A 139 9.20 18.31 -4.42
N TYR A 140 8.49 18.60 -3.34
CA TYR A 140 8.99 19.37 -2.21
C TYR A 140 9.19 18.53 -0.94
N ASP A 141 9.07 17.20 -1.06
CA ASP A 141 9.08 16.23 0.05
C ASP A 141 8.30 16.74 1.27
N LEU A 142 7.03 17.11 1.05
CA LEU A 142 6.17 17.74 2.07
C LEU A 142 5.81 16.79 3.23
N LYS A 143 6.34 15.57 3.23
CA LYS A 143 6.12 14.55 4.26
C LYS A 143 4.64 14.18 4.45
N MET A 144 3.79 14.43 3.45
CA MET A 144 2.38 14.06 3.53
C MET A 144 2.23 12.55 3.27
N THR A 145 1.43 11.90 4.11
CA THR A 145 0.95 10.52 3.86
C THR A 145 -0.04 10.52 2.68
N THR A 146 -0.38 9.34 2.14
CA THR A 146 -1.44 9.20 1.12
C THR A 146 -2.78 9.79 1.60
N ARG A 147 -3.10 9.63 2.89
CA ARG A 147 -4.27 10.29 3.52
C ARG A 147 -4.13 11.81 3.48
N GLY A 148 -2.94 12.35 3.75
CA GLY A 148 -2.66 13.77 3.62
C GLY A 148 -2.87 14.29 2.19
N GLU A 149 -2.40 13.56 1.17
CA GLU A 149 -2.68 13.88 -0.24
C GLU A 149 -4.19 13.91 -0.53
N MET A 150 -4.93 12.90 -0.07
CA MET A 150 -6.39 12.80 -0.18
C MET A 150 -7.09 14.01 0.46
N GLU A 151 -6.70 14.40 1.68
CA GLU A 151 -7.30 15.52 2.40
C GLU A 151 -7.02 16.87 1.74
N TYR A 152 -5.79 17.11 1.26
CA TYR A 152 -5.47 18.34 0.52
C TYR A 152 -6.17 18.39 -0.84
N ALA A 153 -6.31 17.26 -1.52
CA ALA A 153 -7.12 17.15 -2.73
C ALA A 153 -8.59 17.53 -2.45
N TYR A 154 -9.16 17.00 -1.38
CA TYR A 154 -10.54 17.31 -0.99
C TYR A 154 -10.71 18.79 -0.63
N ARG A 155 -9.81 19.34 0.20
CA ARG A 155 -9.81 20.78 0.56
C ARG A 155 -9.70 21.68 -0.66
N GLY A 156 -8.88 21.29 -1.65
CA GLY A 156 -8.76 22.02 -2.90
C GLY A 156 -10.05 21.96 -3.73
N GLU A 157 -10.69 20.79 -3.79
CA GLU A 157 -11.93 20.60 -4.53
C GLU A 157 -13.10 21.40 -3.94
N ILE A 158 -13.26 21.44 -2.61
CA ILE A 158 -14.29 22.26 -1.94
C ILE A 158 -14.00 23.77 -1.97
N THR A 159 -12.81 24.18 -2.42
CA THR A 159 -12.50 25.59 -2.72
C THR A 159 -13.14 26.02 -4.05
N THR A 160 -13.54 25.05 -4.90
CA THR A 160 -14.27 25.30 -6.15
C THR A 160 -15.80 25.26 -5.91
N PRO A 161 -16.63 25.66 -6.88
CA PRO A 161 -18.08 25.46 -6.82
C PRO A 161 -18.56 24.00 -6.79
N SER A 162 -17.65 23.02 -6.86
CA SER A 162 -17.98 21.59 -6.81
C SER A 162 -18.67 21.19 -5.50
N ARG A 163 -19.59 20.23 -5.60
CA ARG A 163 -20.28 19.62 -4.45
C ARG A 163 -19.94 18.13 -4.30
N CYS A 164 -18.80 17.70 -4.82
CA CYS A 164 -18.37 16.30 -4.70
C CYS A 164 -18.23 15.87 -3.24
N GLY A 165 -18.60 14.63 -2.98
CA GLY A 165 -18.41 13.97 -1.69
C GLY A 165 -16.96 13.58 -1.47
N ARG A 166 -16.63 13.18 -0.23
CA ARG A 166 -15.25 12.84 0.19
C ARG A 166 -14.78 11.49 -0.31
N MET A 167 -15.72 10.62 -0.72
CA MET A 167 -15.40 9.30 -1.25
C MET A 167 -14.51 9.39 -2.51
N ASP A 168 -14.66 10.44 -3.31
CA ASP A 168 -14.00 10.56 -4.61
C ASP A 168 -12.48 10.68 -4.51
N GLN A 169 -11.96 11.34 -3.48
CA GLN A 169 -10.53 11.51 -3.28
C GLN A 169 -9.85 10.22 -2.81
N GLY A 170 -10.61 9.19 -2.46
CA GLY A 170 -10.07 7.86 -2.20
C GLY A 170 -9.34 7.24 -3.40
N CYS A 171 -9.45 7.81 -4.61
CA CYS A 171 -8.57 7.52 -5.74
C CYS A 171 -7.07 7.84 -5.49
N ALA A 172 -6.75 8.51 -4.38
CA ALA A 172 -5.39 8.62 -3.88
C ALA A 172 -4.75 7.25 -3.59
N TYR A 173 -5.55 6.24 -3.26
CA TYR A 173 -5.09 4.89 -3.01
C TYR A 173 -5.16 4.06 -4.30
N GLN A 174 -4.14 3.24 -4.54
CA GLN A 174 -4.04 2.36 -5.71
C GLN A 174 -4.45 0.91 -5.39
N ARG A 175 -5.38 0.76 -4.43
CA ARG A 175 -5.84 -0.53 -3.91
C ARG A 175 -7.27 -0.36 -3.37
N PRO A 176 -7.97 -1.46 -3.08
CA PRO A 176 -9.24 -1.37 -2.37
C PRO A 176 -9.06 -0.74 -1.00
N ILE A 177 -9.98 0.13 -0.61
CA ILE A 177 -10.01 0.75 0.71
C ILE A 177 -11.45 0.75 1.26
N LEU A 178 -11.56 0.56 2.57
CA LEU A 178 -12.76 0.84 3.33
C LEU A 178 -12.63 2.25 3.93
N MET A 179 -13.52 3.16 3.55
CA MET A 179 -13.62 4.49 4.14
C MET A 179 -14.78 4.52 5.13
N THR A 180 -14.52 5.02 6.34
CA THR A 180 -15.51 5.21 7.39
C THR A 180 -15.74 6.70 7.61
N PHE A 181 -16.99 7.13 7.58
CA PHE A 181 -17.42 8.53 7.72
C PHE A 181 -18.21 8.72 9.01
N ASP A 182 -17.82 9.72 9.80
CA ASP A 182 -18.49 10.09 11.05
C ASP A 182 -18.53 11.61 11.16
N GLY A 183 -19.58 12.23 10.61
CA GLY A 183 -19.64 13.67 10.43
C GLY A 183 -18.57 14.15 9.43
N ASP A 184 -17.69 15.05 9.88
CA ASP A 184 -16.54 15.51 9.10
C ASP A 184 -15.26 14.69 9.40
N ARG A 185 -15.32 13.62 10.18
CA ARG A 185 -14.19 12.68 10.32
C ARG A 185 -14.28 11.60 9.25
N VAL A 186 -13.13 11.30 8.62
CA VAL A 186 -12.98 10.20 7.66
C VAL A 186 -11.79 9.36 8.06
N ASP A 187 -12.01 8.06 8.27
CA ASP A 187 -10.94 7.08 8.48
C ASP A 187 -10.86 6.14 7.28
N VAL A 188 -9.66 5.65 6.99
CA VAL A 188 -9.37 4.81 5.82
C VAL A 188 -8.61 3.57 6.25
N THR A 189 -9.13 2.40 5.88
CA THR A 189 -8.47 1.12 6.05
C THR A 189 -8.13 0.56 4.67
N GLU A 190 -6.84 0.37 4.42
CA GLU A 190 -6.33 -0.25 3.21
C GLU A 190 -6.62 -1.77 3.23
N LEU A 191 -6.95 -2.33 2.06
CA LEU A 191 -7.26 -3.74 1.90
C LEU A 191 -6.38 -4.36 0.81
N SER A 192 -5.99 -5.62 1.04
CA SER A 192 -5.36 -6.51 0.08
C SER A 192 -6.26 -7.72 -0.13
N VAL A 193 -6.30 -8.24 -1.36
CA VAL A 193 -7.06 -9.45 -1.71
C VAL A 193 -6.10 -10.61 -1.94
N GLN A 194 -6.50 -11.83 -1.58
CA GLN A 194 -5.64 -13.01 -1.71
C GLN A 194 -5.52 -13.51 -3.14
N GLU A 195 -6.57 -13.34 -3.93
CA GLU A 195 -6.65 -13.76 -5.33
C GLU A 195 -7.15 -12.62 -6.21
N ASN A 196 -6.77 -12.65 -7.49
CA ASN A 196 -7.25 -11.67 -8.47
C ASN A 196 -8.77 -11.72 -8.56
N MET A 197 -9.42 -10.57 -8.46
CA MET A 197 -10.85 -10.44 -8.66
C MET A 197 -11.15 -9.66 -9.94
N TYR A 198 -11.98 -10.24 -10.78
CA TYR A 198 -12.27 -9.73 -12.11
C TYR A 198 -13.62 -9.03 -12.12
N PHE A 199 -13.64 -7.79 -12.59
CA PHE A 199 -14.85 -6.99 -12.71
C PHE A 199 -15.06 -6.47 -14.13
N VAL A 200 -16.32 -6.31 -14.52
CA VAL A 200 -16.71 -5.61 -15.75
C VAL A 200 -17.58 -4.42 -15.38
N ILE A 201 -17.14 -3.22 -15.74
CA ILE A 201 -17.96 -2.00 -15.61
C ILE A 201 -18.59 -1.69 -16.95
N VAL A 202 -19.90 -1.49 -16.98
CA VAL A 202 -20.69 -1.28 -18.20
C VAL A 202 -21.25 0.13 -18.20
N ASP A 203 -20.96 0.87 -19.27
CA ASP A 203 -21.63 2.14 -19.56
C ASP A 203 -22.98 1.83 -20.21
N LEU A 204 -24.06 2.16 -19.52
CA LEU A 204 -25.41 1.85 -19.98
C LEU A 204 -25.82 2.75 -21.15
N GLY A 205 -25.07 3.82 -21.45
CA GLY A 205 -25.36 4.74 -22.57
C GLY A 205 -26.68 5.50 -22.43
N ALA A 206 -27.28 5.48 -21.23
CA ALA A 206 -28.54 6.11 -20.91
C ALA A 206 -28.33 7.31 -19.97
N GLY A 207 -29.30 8.23 -19.99
CA GLY A 207 -29.22 9.46 -19.21
C GLY A 207 -29.75 9.27 -17.79
N LYS A 208 -29.12 9.94 -16.82
CA LYS A 208 -29.66 10.13 -15.47
C LYS A 208 -29.44 11.57 -14.99
N ASP A 209 -30.36 12.07 -14.18
CA ASP A 209 -30.18 13.32 -13.44
C ASP A 209 -29.62 13.03 -12.05
N THR A 210 -28.29 13.07 -11.95
CA THR A 210 -27.58 12.84 -10.68
C THR A 210 -27.91 13.91 -9.64
N LEU A 211 -28.13 15.16 -10.06
CA LEU A 211 -28.45 16.26 -9.14
C LEU A 211 -29.83 16.06 -8.53
N LEU A 212 -30.81 15.63 -9.33
CA LEU A 212 -32.14 15.31 -8.84
C LEU A 212 -32.11 14.13 -7.86
N ILE A 213 -31.43 13.03 -8.19
CA ILE A 213 -31.29 11.87 -7.29
C ILE A 213 -30.72 12.32 -5.94
N LEU A 214 -29.58 13.01 -5.95
CA LEU A 214 -28.93 13.48 -4.73
C LEU A 214 -29.83 14.42 -3.94
N SER A 215 -30.51 15.36 -4.61
CA SER A 215 -31.43 16.29 -3.95
C SER A 215 -32.59 15.59 -3.25
N GLN A 216 -33.20 14.58 -3.88
CA GLN A 216 -34.32 13.84 -3.29
C GLN A 216 -33.88 12.98 -2.11
N LEU A 217 -32.74 12.29 -2.23
CA LEU A 217 -32.21 11.48 -1.14
C LEU A 217 -31.73 12.33 0.05
N ASN A 218 -31.07 13.48 -0.21
CA ASN A 218 -30.66 14.41 0.86
C ASN A 218 -31.84 15.01 1.61
N HIS A 219 -32.99 15.20 0.94
CA HIS A 219 -34.20 15.70 1.61
C HIS A 219 -34.72 14.75 2.70
N CYS A 220 -34.34 13.47 2.65
CA CYS A 220 -34.70 12.49 3.66
C CYS A 220 -33.86 12.58 4.95
N TYR A 221 -32.94 13.53 5.04
CA TYR A 221 -32.05 13.75 6.18
C TYR A 221 -32.19 15.19 6.70
N PRO A 222 -31.79 15.47 7.96
CA PRO A 222 -31.24 14.55 8.97
C PRO A 222 -32.28 13.83 9.82
N PHE A 223 -33.55 14.25 9.79
CA PHE A 223 -34.64 13.69 10.59
C PHE A 223 -35.73 13.17 9.66
N ALA A 224 -36.15 11.92 9.85
CA ALA A 224 -37.21 11.31 9.05
C ALA A 224 -38.58 11.54 9.71
N GLU A 225 -39.49 12.17 8.98
CA GLU A 225 -40.87 12.44 9.36
C GLU A 225 -41.87 11.49 8.68
N SER A 226 -41.48 10.90 7.53
CA SER A 226 -42.31 9.96 6.76
C SER A 226 -41.72 8.54 6.72
N GLU A 227 -42.55 7.54 6.42
CA GLU A 227 -42.08 6.16 6.21
C GLU A 227 -41.11 6.05 5.02
N LEU A 228 -41.28 6.91 4.00
CA LEU A 228 -40.35 7.00 2.88
C LEU A 228 -38.95 7.39 3.36
N GLU A 229 -38.86 8.46 4.16
CA GLU A 229 -37.59 8.97 4.66
C GLU A 229 -36.93 7.98 5.62
N LYS A 230 -37.72 7.33 6.49
CA LYS A 230 -37.22 6.25 7.37
C LYS A 230 -36.63 5.09 6.55
N ASN A 231 -37.26 4.70 5.44
CA ASN A 231 -36.74 3.66 4.57
C ASN A 231 -35.42 4.07 3.90
N VAL A 232 -35.31 5.34 3.46
CA VAL A 232 -34.07 5.87 2.90
C VAL A 232 -32.95 5.87 3.94
N GLN A 233 -33.22 6.37 5.16
CA GLN A 233 -32.25 6.37 6.25
C GLN A 233 -31.88 4.95 6.71
N HIS A 234 -32.82 4.01 6.72
CA HIS A 234 -32.56 2.62 7.07
C HIS A 234 -31.64 1.93 6.08
N TYR A 235 -31.88 2.11 4.77
CA TYR A 235 -31.00 1.54 3.75
C TYR A 235 -29.62 2.18 3.79
N LEU A 236 -29.55 3.52 3.67
CA LEU A 236 -28.28 4.24 3.61
C LEU A 236 -27.48 4.24 4.92
N GLY A 237 -28.12 3.89 6.04
CA GLY A 237 -27.47 3.69 7.33
C GLY A 237 -27.17 2.20 7.60
N PRO A 238 -27.88 1.56 8.54
CA PRO A 238 -27.49 0.26 9.09
C PRO A 238 -27.41 -0.87 8.05
N LEU A 239 -28.31 -0.91 7.06
CA LEU A 239 -28.32 -2.00 6.07
C LEU A 239 -27.14 -1.91 5.09
N SER A 240 -26.87 -0.71 4.56
CA SER A 240 -25.70 -0.44 3.71
C SER A 240 -24.40 -0.69 4.47
N ALA A 241 -24.31 -0.24 5.73
CA ALA A 241 -23.16 -0.48 6.60
C ALA A 241 -22.89 -1.99 6.78
N GLN A 242 -23.93 -2.76 7.08
CA GLN A 242 -23.83 -4.21 7.24
C GLN A 242 -23.31 -4.88 5.95
N ILE A 243 -23.96 -4.61 4.81
CA ILE A 243 -23.57 -5.23 3.52
C ILE A 243 -22.13 -4.85 3.14
N THR A 244 -21.74 -3.60 3.38
CA THR A 244 -20.40 -3.10 3.06
C THR A 244 -19.32 -3.78 3.93
N GLN A 245 -19.59 -4.02 5.22
CA GLN A 245 -18.66 -4.74 6.10
C GLN A 245 -18.57 -6.24 5.76
N GLU A 246 -19.70 -6.88 5.42
CA GLU A 246 -19.69 -8.25 4.91
C GLU A 246 -18.87 -8.35 3.61
N ALA A 247 -19.01 -7.38 2.70
CA ALA A 247 -18.27 -7.32 1.45
C ALA A 247 -16.77 -7.06 1.65
N TYR A 248 -16.40 -6.23 2.64
CA TYR A 248 -15.01 -6.01 3.01
C TYR A 248 -14.32 -7.32 3.42
N GLN A 249 -14.97 -8.14 4.24
CA GLN A 249 -14.42 -9.44 4.63
C GLN A 249 -14.37 -10.41 3.45
N ALA A 250 -15.43 -10.47 2.64
CA ALA A 250 -15.45 -11.33 1.45
C ALA A 250 -14.32 -10.98 0.45
N LEU A 251 -14.03 -9.70 0.23
CA LEU A 251 -12.88 -9.27 -0.59
C LEU A 251 -11.54 -9.72 0.04
N ARG A 252 -11.37 -9.53 1.35
CA ARG A 252 -10.15 -9.92 2.08
C ARG A 252 -9.87 -11.42 1.98
N ASP A 253 -10.93 -12.22 2.07
CA ASP A 253 -10.86 -13.68 2.05
C ASP A 253 -10.77 -14.26 0.64
N GLY A 254 -10.82 -13.44 -0.42
CA GLY A 254 -10.80 -13.92 -1.80
C GLY A 254 -12.13 -14.48 -2.30
N ASP A 255 -13.24 -14.34 -1.57
CA ASP A 255 -14.53 -14.96 -1.89
C ASP A 255 -15.34 -14.13 -2.92
N ALA A 256 -14.94 -14.24 -4.19
CA ALA A 256 -15.60 -13.57 -5.31
C ALA A 256 -17.08 -13.95 -5.47
N GLU A 257 -17.46 -15.19 -5.11
CA GLU A 257 -18.86 -15.64 -5.19
C GLU A 257 -19.73 -14.91 -4.15
N LEU A 258 -19.26 -14.81 -2.90
CA LEU A 258 -19.95 -14.08 -1.85
C LEU A 258 -20.03 -12.59 -2.17
N VAL A 259 -18.98 -11.99 -2.71
CA VAL A 259 -19.02 -10.59 -3.21
C VAL A 259 -20.14 -10.41 -4.24
N GLY A 260 -20.28 -11.33 -5.20
CA GLY A 260 -21.37 -11.29 -6.20
C GLY A 260 -22.77 -11.42 -5.60
N LYS A 261 -22.95 -12.32 -4.63
CA LYS A 261 -24.20 -12.46 -3.87
C LYS A 261 -24.54 -11.17 -3.11
N LEU A 262 -23.54 -10.54 -2.49
CA LEU A 262 -23.70 -9.28 -1.78
C LEU A 262 -24.02 -8.12 -2.73
N MET A 263 -23.43 -8.06 -3.93
CA MET A 263 -23.79 -7.06 -4.94
C MET A 263 -25.27 -7.16 -5.33
N THR A 264 -25.74 -8.40 -5.57
CA THR A 264 -27.14 -8.67 -5.91
C THR A 264 -28.09 -8.29 -4.77
N ARG A 265 -27.72 -8.61 -3.52
CA ARG A 265 -28.46 -8.19 -2.32
C ARG A 265 -28.49 -6.67 -2.18
N ALA A 266 -27.36 -6.00 -2.38
CA ALA A 266 -27.24 -4.55 -2.30
C ALA A 266 -28.17 -3.87 -3.31
N GLN A 267 -28.22 -4.36 -4.56
CA GLN A 267 -29.11 -3.84 -5.58
C GLN A 267 -30.58 -4.07 -5.21
N THR A 268 -30.95 -5.28 -4.81
CA THR A 268 -32.34 -5.63 -4.48
C THR A 268 -32.88 -4.76 -3.33
N GLU A 269 -32.08 -4.57 -2.28
CA GLU A 269 -32.46 -3.70 -1.15
C GLU A 269 -32.43 -2.22 -1.55
N PHE A 270 -31.51 -1.79 -2.41
CA PHE A 270 -31.51 -0.43 -2.96
C PHE A 270 -32.83 -0.15 -3.68
N ASP A 271 -33.24 -1.06 -4.56
CA ASP A 271 -34.45 -0.91 -5.37
C ASP A 271 -35.68 -0.79 -4.48
N LYS A 272 -35.80 -1.69 -3.50
CA LYS A 272 -36.91 -1.75 -2.56
C LYS A 272 -37.03 -0.48 -1.71
N HIS A 273 -35.91 0.07 -1.24
CA HIS A 273 -35.93 1.16 -0.27
C HIS A 273 -35.79 2.56 -0.90
N LEU A 274 -35.02 2.71 -1.99
CA LEU A 274 -34.67 4.02 -2.54
C LEU A 274 -35.45 4.41 -3.81
N ILE A 275 -35.94 3.46 -4.63
CA ILE A 275 -36.75 3.79 -5.82
C ILE A 275 -37.92 4.72 -5.48
N PRO A 276 -38.70 4.50 -4.40
CA PRO A 276 -39.82 5.37 -4.07
C PRO A 276 -39.45 6.83 -3.81
N ALA A 277 -38.19 7.12 -3.45
CA ALA A 277 -37.73 8.49 -3.17
C ALA A 277 -37.45 9.29 -4.46
N CYS A 278 -37.09 8.62 -5.55
CA CYS A 278 -36.85 9.28 -6.84
C CYS A 278 -37.21 8.34 -8.01
N PRO A 279 -38.51 7.98 -8.16
CA PRO A 279 -38.92 6.91 -9.07
C PRO A 279 -38.60 7.22 -10.52
N SER A 280 -38.63 8.50 -10.91
CA SER A 280 -38.30 8.95 -12.28
C SER A 280 -36.85 8.64 -12.71
N GLN A 281 -35.94 8.45 -11.75
CA GLN A 281 -34.52 8.22 -12.04
C GLN A 281 -34.05 6.83 -11.57
N LEU A 282 -34.55 6.34 -10.42
CA LEU A 282 -34.06 5.13 -9.79
C LEU A 282 -34.76 3.85 -10.27
N THR A 283 -35.90 3.94 -10.96
CA THR A 283 -36.53 2.75 -11.59
C THR A 283 -35.63 2.07 -12.61
N ALA A 284 -34.69 2.82 -13.21
CA ALA A 284 -33.53 2.32 -13.96
C ALA A 284 -33.80 1.11 -14.89
N PRO A 285 -34.74 1.19 -15.84
CA PRO A 285 -35.11 0.05 -16.69
C PRO A 285 -33.94 -0.50 -17.53
N VAL A 286 -32.98 0.34 -17.92
CA VAL A 286 -31.81 -0.11 -18.69
C VAL A 286 -30.87 -0.88 -17.78
N LEU A 287 -30.61 -0.39 -16.57
CA LEU A 287 -29.83 -1.10 -15.55
C LEU A 287 -30.39 -2.50 -15.30
N HIS A 288 -31.68 -2.61 -14.99
CA HIS A 288 -32.29 -3.92 -14.70
C HIS A 288 -32.34 -4.84 -15.92
N LYS A 289 -32.47 -4.30 -17.13
CA LYS A 289 -32.34 -5.10 -18.35
C LYS A 289 -30.95 -5.73 -18.46
N VAL A 290 -29.90 -4.96 -18.15
CA VAL A 290 -28.50 -5.42 -18.24
C VAL A 290 -28.18 -6.40 -17.11
N LEU A 291 -28.59 -6.12 -15.86
CA LEU A 291 -28.37 -7.01 -14.72
C LEU A 291 -29.04 -8.38 -14.90
N ASN A 292 -30.22 -8.42 -15.52
CA ASN A 292 -30.99 -9.64 -15.79
C ASN A 292 -30.74 -10.22 -17.20
N TYR A 293 -29.71 -9.76 -17.91
CA TYR A 293 -29.46 -10.23 -19.27
C TYR A 293 -28.97 -11.69 -19.22
N GLU A 294 -29.80 -12.61 -19.73
CA GLU A 294 -29.58 -14.06 -19.60
C GLU A 294 -28.23 -14.54 -20.15
N PRO A 295 -27.74 -14.06 -21.32
CA PRO A 295 -26.49 -14.54 -21.90
C PRO A 295 -25.23 -14.30 -21.06
N ILE A 296 -25.23 -13.33 -20.12
CA ILE A 296 -24.06 -13.09 -19.25
C ILE A 296 -24.13 -13.86 -17.92
N GLN A 297 -25.30 -14.38 -17.53
CA GLN A 297 -25.52 -15.03 -16.22
C GLN A 297 -24.55 -16.20 -15.94
N PRO A 298 -24.19 -17.06 -16.92
CA PRO A 298 -23.24 -18.14 -16.69
C PRO A 298 -21.82 -17.69 -16.30
N TYR A 299 -21.47 -16.43 -16.54
CA TYR A 299 -20.11 -15.89 -16.42
C TYR A 299 -19.92 -14.94 -15.23
N ILE A 300 -21.02 -14.49 -14.61
CA ILE A 300 -21.01 -13.54 -13.48
C ILE A 300 -21.31 -14.25 -12.16
N TRP A 301 -20.79 -13.70 -11.05
CA TRP A 301 -21.23 -14.04 -9.70
C TRP A 301 -22.36 -13.13 -9.19
N GLY A 302 -22.46 -11.92 -9.74
CA GLY A 302 -23.51 -10.94 -9.45
C GLY A 302 -23.15 -9.55 -9.95
N GLY A 303 -24.06 -8.59 -9.76
CA GLY A 303 -23.85 -7.22 -10.21
C GLY A 303 -24.83 -6.22 -9.59
N LYS A 304 -24.50 -4.93 -9.75
CA LYS A 304 -25.28 -3.79 -9.27
C LYS A 304 -25.00 -2.53 -10.09
N GLY A 305 -25.80 -1.48 -9.91
CA GLY A 305 -25.48 -0.15 -10.41
C GLY A 305 -24.31 0.51 -9.66
N VAL A 306 -23.78 1.59 -10.23
CA VAL A 306 -22.59 2.30 -9.73
C VAL A 306 -22.91 3.76 -9.42
N GLY A 307 -22.29 4.28 -8.35
CA GLY A 307 -22.33 5.70 -8.00
C GLY A 307 -23.73 6.11 -7.56
N SER A 308 -24.30 7.16 -8.17
CA SER A 308 -25.66 7.60 -7.81
C SER A 308 -26.79 6.67 -8.30
N GLN A 309 -26.48 5.46 -8.75
CA GLN A 309 -27.44 4.49 -9.31
C GLN A 309 -28.15 5.03 -10.57
N GLY A 310 -29.34 4.52 -10.91
CA GLY A 310 -30.04 4.86 -12.15
C GLY A 310 -29.41 4.24 -13.39
N ASP A 311 -29.86 4.67 -14.57
CA ASP A 311 -29.38 4.16 -15.88
C ASP A 311 -28.01 4.71 -16.30
N GLY A 312 -27.10 4.94 -15.35
CA GLY A 312 -25.75 5.46 -15.63
C GLY A 312 -24.75 4.35 -15.98
N SER A 313 -24.45 3.48 -15.02
CA SER A 313 -23.45 2.42 -15.17
C SER A 313 -23.79 1.22 -14.30
N ALA A 314 -23.40 0.03 -14.75
CA ALA A 314 -23.47 -1.21 -13.99
C ALA A 314 -22.06 -1.75 -13.72
N GLN A 315 -21.93 -2.56 -12.67
CA GLN A 315 -20.72 -3.34 -12.37
C GLN A 315 -21.10 -4.79 -12.13
N PHE A 316 -20.22 -5.68 -12.57
CA PHE A 316 -20.32 -7.12 -12.39
C PHE A 316 -19.01 -7.66 -11.86
N ILE A 317 -19.08 -8.60 -10.92
CA ILE A 317 -17.97 -9.49 -10.60
C ILE A 317 -18.13 -10.77 -11.43
N VAL A 318 -17.05 -11.18 -12.10
CA VAL A 318 -17.03 -12.35 -12.99
C VAL A 318 -16.14 -13.45 -12.43
N LYS A 319 -16.29 -14.65 -12.96
CA LYS A 319 -15.64 -15.86 -12.42
C LYS A 319 -14.12 -15.86 -12.55
N ASP A 320 -13.63 -15.40 -13.69
CA ASP A 320 -12.23 -15.44 -14.09
C ASP A 320 -11.98 -14.48 -15.28
N GLU A 321 -10.74 -14.40 -15.74
CA GLU A 321 -10.35 -13.54 -16.86
C GLU A 321 -11.04 -13.94 -18.18
N GLU A 322 -11.26 -15.22 -18.43
CA GLU A 322 -11.95 -15.70 -19.64
C GLU A 322 -13.42 -15.24 -19.63
N SER A 323 -14.09 -15.40 -18.49
CA SER A 323 -15.46 -14.93 -18.26
C SER A 323 -15.55 -13.41 -18.40
N GLN A 324 -14.53 -12.67 -17.94
CA GLN A 324 -14.46 -11.22 -18.11
C GLN A 324 -14.50 -10.81 -19.59
N GLN A 325 -13.63 -11.44 -20.39
CA GLN A 325 -13.59 -11.18 -21.83
C GLN A 325 -14.92 -11.56 -22.49
N ARG A 326 -15.51 -12.69 -22.09
CA ARG A 326 -16.76 -13.18 -22.66
C ARG A 326 -17.95 -12.26 -22.35
N VAL A 327 -18.05 -11.76 -21.13
CA VAL A 327 -19.09 -10.80 -20.73
C VAL A 327 -18.96 -9.50 -21.53
N ILE A 328 -17.73 -8.98 -21.70
CA ILE A 328 -17.47 -7.78 -22.50
C ILE A 328 -17.95 -7.99 -23.95
N GLU A 329 -17.56 -9.09 -24.59
CA GLU A 329 -17.97 -9.42 -25.96
C GLU A 329 -19.48 -9.48 -26.12
N ILE A 330 -20.17 -10.16 -25.20
CA ILE A 330 -21.63 -10.31 -25.23
C ILE A 330 -22.31 -8.95 -25.10
N ILE A 331 -21.88 -8.11 -24.15
CA ILE A 331 -22.50 -6.80 -23.91
C ILE A 331 -22.25 -5.85 -25.09
N GLU A 332 -21.04 -5.82 -25.64
CA GLU A 332 -20.71 -4.99 -26.79
C GLU A 332 -21.42 -5.46 -28.07
N GLN A 333 -21.53 -6.78 -28.27
CA GLN A 333 -22.20 -7.36 -29.43
C GLN A 333 -23.72 -7.15 -29.35
N ASP A 334 -24.35 -7.55 -28.25
CA ASP A 334 -25.80 -7.67 -28.16
C ASP A 334 -26.46 -6.37 -27.72
N LEU A 335 -25.85 -5.67 -26.76
CA LEU A 335 -26.43 -4.50 -26.10
C LEU A 335 -25.86 -3.19 -26.63
N LYS A 336 -24.77 -3.24 -27.43
CA LYS A 336 -24.08 -2.07 -28.00
C LYS A 336 -23.62 -1.07 -26.93
N MET A 337 -23.25 -1.58 -25.77
CA MET A 337 -22.76 -0.81 -24.62
C MET A 337 -21.26 -0.98 -24.48
N SER A 338 -20.54 0.08 -24.09
CA SER A 338 -19.09 0.00 -23.88
C SER A 338 -18.76 -0.55 -22.51
N CYS A 339 -17.77 -1.43 -22.44
CA CYS A 339 -17.30 -2.00 -21.19
C CYS A 339 -15.90 -1.49 -20.79
N LEU A 340 -15.59 -1.57 -19.50
CA LEU A 340 -14.27 -1.34 -18.93
C LEU A 340 -13.85 -2.57 -18.13
N LYS A 341 -12.65 -3.07 -18.41
CA LYS A 341 -11.99 -4.11 -17.62
C LYS A 341 -11.45 -3.49 -16.33
N LEU A 342 -11.80 -4.10 -15.20
CA LEU A 342 -11.25 -3.80 -13.90
C LEU A 342 -10.77 -5.10 -13.27
N VAL A 343 -9.53 -5.11 -12.78
CA VAL A 343 -8.98 -6.25 -12.04
C VAL A 343 -8.47 -5.71 -10.72
N ILE A 344 -8.99 -6.25 -9.62
CA ILE A 344 -8.36 -6.06 -8.31
C ILE A 344 -7.32 -7.16 -8.21
N GLU A 345 -6.06 -6.76 -8.35
CA GLU A 345 -4.93 -7.70 -8.30
C GLU A 345 -4.72 -8.21 -6.87
N ALA A 346 -4.36 -9.48 -6.76
CA ALA A 346 -3.93 -10.08 -5.52
C ALA A 346 -2.73 -9.32 -4.94
N GLY A 347 -2.70 -9.18 -3.62
CA GLY A 347 -1.50 -8.72 -2.93
C GLY A 347 -0.33 -9.63 -3.26
N SER A 348 0.81 -9.04 -3.63
CA SER A 348 2.04 -9.80 -3.88
C SER A 348 2.45 -10.54 -2.61
N HIS A 349 2.39 -11.87 -2.61
CA HIS A 349 2.87 -12.66 -1.49
C HIS A 349 4.40 -12.57 -1.42
N VAL A 350 4.95 -12.48 -0.20
CA VAL A 350 6.41 -12.41 -0.01
C VAL A 350 6.95 -13.83 0.03
N ARG A 351 7.55 -14.27 -1.07
CA ARG A 351 8.01 -15.67 -1.24
C ARG A 351 9.52 -15.82 -1.15
N LYS A 352 10.25 -14.72 -1.39
CA LYS A 352 11.71 -14.69 -1.46
C LYS A 352 12.28 -13.95 -0.27
N ALA A 353 13.38 -14.46 0.28
CA ALA A 353 14.21 -13.74 1.24
C ALA A 353 15.64 -13.53 0.74
N VAL A 354 16.24 -12.42 1.14
CA VAL A 354 17.64 -12.06 0.87
C VAL A 354 18.32 -11.83 2.21
N ILE A 355 19.45 -12.51 2.44
CA ILE A 355 20.23 -12.40 3.67
C ILE A 355 21.69 -12.10 3.33
N PRO A 356 22.15 -10.87 3.56
CA PRO A 356 23.55 -10.51 3.35
C PRO A 356 24.47 -11.14 4.39
N ALA A 357 25.41 -11.97 3.94
CA ALA A 357 26.42 -12.70 4.71
C ALA A 357 27.85 -12.48 4.17
N ALA A 358 28.04 -11.46 3.32
CA ALA A 358 29.30 -11.21 2.63
C ALA A 358 30.28 -10.31 3.42
N GLY A 359 29.91 -9.83 4.61
CA GLY A 359 30.73 -8.92 5.41
C GLY A 359 31.98 -9.58 6.01
N PHE A 360 33.07 -8.81 6.16
CA PHE A 360 34.31 -9.34 6.76
C PHE A 360 34.21 -9.45 8.29
N GLY A 361 33.29 -8.72 8.93
CA GLY A 361 33.16 -8.72 10.39
C GLY A 361 34.40 -8.15 11.09
N THR A 362 34.91 -7.00 10.63
CA THR A 362 36.12 -6.35 11.17
C THR A 362 36.05 -6.09 12.68
N ARG A 363 34.85 -5.80 13.20
CA ARG A 363 34.59 -5.58 14.64
C ARG A 363 34.79 -6.83 15.51
N LEU A 364 34.81 -8.01 14.90
CA LEU A 364 35.03 -9.31 15.55
C LEU A 364 36.43 -9.88 15.24
N PHE A 365 37.32 -9.08 14.64
CA PHE A 365 38.69 -9.51 14.37
C PHE A 365 39.43 -9.79 15.71
N PRO A 366 40.21 -10.87 15.83
CA PRO A 366 40.64 -11.80 14.79
C PRO A 366 39.73 -13.02 14.57
N ALA A 367 38.64 -13.19 15.34
CA ALA A 367 37.77 -14.36 15.21
C ALA A 367 37.14 -14.46 13.81
N SER A 368 36.70 -13.33 13.25
CA SER A 368 36.14 -13.25 11.90
C SER A 368 37.09 -13.65 10.76
N LYS A 369 38.41 -13.60 11.00
CA LYS A 369 39.41 -14.12 10.06
C LYS A 369 39.45 -15.64 10.03
N ALA A 370 39.14 -16.30 11.15
CA ALA A 370 39.17 -17.74 11.28
C ALA A 370 37.85 -18.39 10.83
N MET A 371 36.72 -17.74 11.12
CA MET A 371 35.38 -18.23 10.77
C MET A 371 34.44 -17.05 10.54
N LYS A 372 33.52 -17.18 9.58
CA LYS A 372 32.49 -16.19 9.31
C LYS A 372 31.56 -16.02 10.51
N LYS A 373 31.16 -14.79 10.84
CA LYS A 373 30.35 -14.48 12.02
C LYS A 373 28.98 -15.17 11.95
N GLU A 374 28.44 -15.30 10.75
CA GLU A 374 27.19 -15.99 10.44
C GLU A 374 27.23 -17.48 10.83
N LEU A 375 28.43 -18.06 10.95
CA LEU A 375 28.64 -19.43 11.39
C LEU A 375 28.94 -19.57 12.88
N PHE A 376 28.93 -18.48 13.65
CA PHE A 376 29.14 -18.52 15.09
C PHE A 376 28.02 -19.32 15.77
N PRO A 377 28.35 -20.17 16.75
CA PRO A 377 27.34 -21.00 17.42
C PRO A 377 26.47 -20.13 18.33
N VAL A 378 25.16 -20.40 18.30
CA VAL A 378 24.16 -19.88 19.22
C VAL A 378 23.28 -21.01 19.72
N ILE A 379 22.59 -20.79 20.83
CA ILE A 379 21.67 -21.76 21.42
C ILE A 379 20.27 -21.15 21.40
N ASP A 380 19.35 -21.78 20.67
CA ASP A 380 17.97 -21.34 20.58
C ASP A 380 17.10 -21.94 21.70
N SER A 381 15.80 -21.67 21.65
CA SER A 381 14.80 -22.15 22.62
C SER A 381 14.65 -23.67 22.67
N SER A 382 15.09 -24.40 21.63
CA SER A 382 15.15 -25.87 21.66
C SER A 382 16.33 -26.39 22.51
N GLY A 383 17.28 -25.52 22.85
CA GLY A 383 18.52 -25.88 23.53
C GLY A 383 19.58 -26.48 22.59
N GLN A 384 19.33 -26.48 21.28
CA GLN A 384 20.28 -26.95 20.28
C GLN A 384 21.30 -25.85 19.95
N ALA A 385 22.58 -26.21 19.96
CA ALA A 385 23.63 -25.33 19.43
C ALA A 385 23.65 -25.42 17.90
N LYS A 386 23.46 -24.29 17.22
CA LYS A 386 23.47 -24.20 15.75
C LYS A 386 24.18 -22.92 15.28
N PRO A 387 24.70 -22.88 14.04
CA PRO A 387 25.21 -21.65 13.45
C PRO A 387 24.13 -20.57 13.39
N ALA A 388 24.50 -19.31 13.65
CA ALA A 388 23.55 -18.18 13.65
C ALA A 388 22.74 -18.06 12.35
N ILE A 389 23.37 -18.27 11.19
CA ILE A 389 22.69 -18.26 9.88
C ILE A 389 21.55 -19.27 9.78
N MET A 390 21.66 -20.40 10.48
CA MET A 390 20.61 -21.41 10.51
C MET A 390 19.35 -20.87 11.19
N ALA A 391 19.50 -20.17 12.32
CA ALA A 391 18.38 -19.55 13.01
C ALA A 391 17.70 -18.45 12.16
N ILE A 392 18.48 -17.68 11.39
CA ILE A 392 17.94 -16.66 10.47
C ILE A 392 17.16 -17.31 9.32
N VAL A 393 17.68 -18.42 8.77
CA VAL A 393 16.98 -19.19 7.73
C VAL A 393 15.70 -19.82 8.28
N GLU A 394 15.73 -20.40 9.47
CA GLU A 394 14.55 -20.96 10.15
C GLU A 394 13.49 -19.88 10.41
N GLU A 395 13.90 -18.67 10.83
CA GLU A 395 13.02 -17.49 10.98
C GLU A 395 12.33 -17.10 9.67
N ALA A 396 13.07 -17.06 8.56
CA ALA A 396 12.52 -16.76 7.24
C ALA A 396 11.49 -17.83 6.80
N ILE A 397 11.80 -19.11 6.97
CA ILE A 397 10.88 -20.21 6.63
C ILE A 397 9.62 -20.16 7.50
N ALA A 398 9.76 -19.86 8.79
CA ALA A 398 8.61 -19.69 9.70
C ALA A 398 7.70 -18.52 9.30
N ALA A 399 8.23 -17.52 8.57
CA ALA A 399 7.44 -16.42 8.01
C ALA A 399 6.66 -16.76 6.73
N GLY A 400 6.87 -17.97 6.17
CA GLY A 400 6.24 -18.43 4.94
C GLY A 400 7.09 -18.25 3.68
N ILE A 401 8.39 -17.95 3.83
CA ILE A 401 9.32 -17.82 2.70
C ILE A 401 9.56 -19.18 2.03
N GLU A 402 9.54 -19.19 0.70
CA GLU A 402 9.74 -20.37 -0.15
C GLU A 402 11.21 -20.51 -0.58
N ASP A 403 11.82 -19.39 -0.98
CA ASP A 403 13.16 -19.32 -1.56
C ASP A 403 14.04 -18.32 -0.81
N ILE A 404 15.29 -18.69 -0.49
CA ILE A 404 16.22 -17.86 0.27
C ILE A 404 17.51 -17.66 -0.52
N CYS A 405 17.96 -16.42 -0.64
CA CYS A 405 19.24 -16.05 -1.22
C CYS A 405 20.19 -15.57 -0.13
N LEU A 406 21.31 -16.28 0.03
CA LEU A 406 22.43 -15.81 0.85
C LEU A 406 23.43 -15.09 -0.05
N ILE A 407 23.69 -13.81 0.25
CA ILE A 407 24.75 -13.06 -0.44
C ILE A 407 26.06 -13.30 0.30
N VAL A 408 27.01 -13.96 -0.34
CA VAL A 408 28.28 -14.40 0.25
C VAL A 408 29.46 -13.84 -0.54
N GLN A 409 30.68 -13.91 0.00
CA GLN A 409 31.87 -13.62 -0.82
C GLN A 409 32.21 -14.84 -1.68
N GLN A 410 32.83 -14.62 -2.85
CA GLN A 410 33.26 -15.70 -3.75
C GLN A 410 34.09 -16.78 -3.04
N GLY A 411 34.95 -16.38 -2.10
CA GLY A 411 35.81 -17.31 -1.35
C GLY A 411 35.09 -18.13 -0.27
N ASP A 412 33.85 -17.78 0.08
CA ASP A 412 33.08 -18.43 1.15
C ASP A 412 31.97 -19.35 0.61
N ILE A 413 31.73 -19.38 -0.71
CA ILE A 413 30.63 -20.17 -1.31
C ILE A 413 30.70 -21.63 -0.86
N GLU A 414 31.88 -22.27 -1.02
CA GLU A 414 32.07 -23.68 -0.67
C GLU A 414 31.76 -23.97 0.79
N LEU A 415 32.05 -23.02 1.69
CA LEU A 415 31.79 -23.15 3.12
C LEU A 415 30.28 -23.20 3.41
N PHE A 416 29.51 -22.29 2.82
CA PHE A 416 28.06 -22.26 3.01
C PHE A 416 27.35 -23.38 2.24
N GLU A 417 27.80 -23.73 1.03
CA GLU A 417 27.29 -24.88 0.27
C GLU A 417 27.53 -26.20 1.02
N SER A 418 28.73 -26.38 1.59
CA SER A 418 29.02 -27.57 2.40
C SER A 418 28.11 -27.65 3.63
N PHE A 419 27.76 -26.52 4.25
CA PHE A 419 26.87 -26.52 5.42
C PHE A 419 25.43 -26.86 5.06
N PHE A 420 24.85 -26.19 4.06
CA PHE A 420 23.42 -26.35 3.72
C PHE A 420 23.13 -27.55 2.81
N LYS A 421 24.03 -27.91 1.90
CA LYS A 421 23.74 -28.85 0.81
C LYS A 421 24.46 -30.19 0.93
N THR A 422 25.42 -30.32 1.84
CA THR A 422 26.25 -31.53 1.97
C THR A 422 26.01 -32.22 3.30
N PRO A 423 25.57 -33.49 3.34
CA PRO A 423 25.45 -34.23 4.58
C PRO A 423 26.82 -34.53 5.19
N PRO A 424 26.89 -34.78 6.52
CA PRO A 424 28.13 -35.22 7.14
C PRO A 424 28.59 -36.56 6.56
N PRO A 425 29.92 -36.85 6.56
CA PRO A 425 30.44 -38.12 6.08
C PRO A 425 29.75 -39.30 6.77
N ILE A 426 29.55 -40.42 6.04
CA ILE A 426 28.74 -41.56 6.50
C ILE A 426 29.19 -42.12 7.87
N GLU A 427 30.49 -42.07 8.16
CA GLU A 427 31.07 -42.49 9.44
C GLU A 427 30.62 -41.63 10.62
N HIS A 428 30.42 -40.32 10.39
CA HIS A 428 29.89 -39.39 11.38
C HIS A 428 28.36 -39.49 11.45
N TYR A 429 27.69 -39.53 10.29
CA TYR A 429 26.23 -39.67 10.21
C TYR A 429 25.74 -40.89 10.99
N ASN A 430 26.40 -42.04 10.87
CA ASN A 430 26.02 -43.26 11.57
C ASN A 430 26.13 -43.18 13.10
N LYS A 431 26.96 -42.26 13.63
CA LYS A 431 27.13 -42.00 15.07
C LYS A 431 26.10 -41.02 15.62
N LEU A 432 25.32 -40.35 14.78
CA LEU A 432 24.29 -39.42 15.20
C LEU A 432 23.12 -40.14 15.88
N SER A 433 22.52 -39.48 16.86
CA SER A 433 21.23 -39.88 17.44
C SER A 433 20.14 -39.86 16.36
N LYS A 434 19.00 -40.52 16.63
CA LYS A 434 17.85 -40.49 15.71
C LYS A 434 17.37 -39.05 15.44
N GLU A 435 17.36 -38.22 16.48
CA GLU A 435 17.00 -36.80 16.41
C GLU A 435 17.95 -36.01 15.52
N ASN A 436 19.27 -36.18 15.70
CA ASN A 436 20.26 -35.48 14.86
C ASN A 436 20.25 -35.97 13.40
N LYS A 437 19.89 -37.24 13.14
CA LYS A 437 19.67 -37.72 11.77
C LYS A 437 18.48 -37.05 11.11
N ALA A 438 17.36 -36.91 11.83
CA ALA A 438 16.20 -36.17 11.34
C ALA A 438 16.52 -34.69 11.10
N TYR A 439 17.35 -34.08 11.97
CA TYR A 439 17.83 -32.71 11.76
C TYR A 439 18.74 -32.59 10.53
N CYS A 440 19.58 -33.58 10.22
CA CYS A 440 20.33 -33.59 8.96
C CYS A 440 19.41 -33.65 7.75
N ASP A 441 18.34 -34.45 7.78
CA ASP A 441 17.37 -34.53 6.69
C ASP A 441 16.64 -33.18 6.51
N TYR A 442 16.25 -32.54 7.61
CA TYR A 442 15.68 -31.19 7.63
C TYR A 442 16.64 -30.13 7.07
N LEU A 443 17.92 -30.18 7.45
CA LEU A 443 18.94 -29.26 6.93
C LEU A 443 19.10 -29.37 5.41
N LEU A 444 19.06 -30.58 4.86
CA LEU A 444 19.13 -30.79 3.41
C LEU A 444 17.86 -30.32 2.69
N GLU A 445 16.69 -30.52 3.29
CA GLU A 445 15.43 -29.97 2.77
C GLU A 445 15.51 -28.43 2.71
N LEU A 446 15.96 -27.79 3.79
CA LEU A 446 16.20 -26.35 3.81
C LEU A 446 17.24 -25.93 2.79
N GLY A 447 18.34 -26.66 2.66
CA GLY A 447 19.40 -26.38 1.69
C GLY A 447 18.91 -26.38 0.23
N SER A 448 17.83 -27.11 -0.08
CA SER A 448 17.20 -27.08 -1.41
C SER A 448 16.51 -25.75 -1.73
N LYS A 449 16.13 -24.99 -0.69
CA LYS A 449 15.52 -23.65 -0.78
C LYS A 449 16.56 -22.52 -0.73
N VAL A 450 17.84 -22.85 -0.50
CA VAL A 450 18.92 -21.86 -0.33
C VAL A 450 19.74 -21.73 -1.62
N ALA A 451 19.72 -20.53 -2.19
CA ALA A 451 20.57 -20.08 -3.28
C ALA A 451 21.71 -19.19 -2.75
N PHE A 452 22.80 -19.13 -3.51
CA PHE A 452 23.96 -18.31 -3.19
C PHE A 452 24.20 -17.31 -4.32
N VAL A 453 24.36 -16.04 -3.94
CA VAL A 453 24.75 -14.94 -4.85
C VAL A 453 26.03 -14.33 -4.29
N THR A 454 26.91 -13.87 -5.18
CA THR A 454 28.21 -13.37 -4.77
C THR A 454 28.25 -11.86 -4.72
N GLN A 455 28.87 -11.34 -3.66
CA GLN A 455 29.38 -9.98 -3.61
C GLN A 455 30.90 -10.04 -3.75
N ASP A 456 31.41 -9.78 -4.95
CA ASP A 456 32.84 -9.90 -5.24
C ASP A 456 33.67 -8.81 -4.56
N VAL A 457 33.09 -7.61 -4.39
CA VAL A 457 33.73 -6.46 -3.73
C VAL A 457 32.82 -5.90 -2.65
N GLN A 458 33.36 -5.72 -1.44
CA GLN A 458 32.63 -5.23 -0.28
C GLN A 458 32.48 -3.69 -0.32
N GLU A 459 31.57 -3.20 -1.15
CA GLU A 459 31.36 -1.76 -1.35
C GLU A 459 30.25 -1.15 -0.48
N GLY A 460 29.70 -1.92 0.46
CA GLY A 460 28.66 -1.47 1.38
C GLY A 460 27.45 -2.41 1.44
N PHE A 461 26.53 -2.10 2.35
CA PHE A 461 25.30 -2.88 2.56
C PHE A 461 24.34 -2.75 1.38
N GLY A 462 24.18 -1.55 0.82
CA GLY A 462 23.37 -1.34 -0.39
C GLY A 462 23.90 -2.12 -1.59
N HIS A 463 25.23 -2.16 -1.77
CA HIS A 463 25.85 -2.99 -2.81
C HIS A 463 25.56 -4.48 -2.62
N ALA A 464 25.64 -4.98 -1.38
CA ALA A 464 25.34 -6.39 -1.10
C ALA A 464 23.90 -6.73 -1.51
N VAL A 465 22.93 -5.90 -1.12
CA VAL A 465 21.52 -6.08 -1.53
C VAL A 465 21.39 -6.03 -3.05
N TYR A 466 22.04 -5.08 -3.72
CA TYR A 466 22.00 -4.94 -5.18
C TYR A 466 22.46 -6.19 -5.94
N CYS A 467 23.44 -6.94 -5.42
CA CYS A 467 23.89 -8.18 -6.03
C CYS A 467 22.75 -9.21 -6.22
N ALA A 468 21.71 -9.17 -5.39
CA ALA A 468 20.57 -10.09 -5.49
C ALA A 468 19.51 -9.67 -6.54
N LYS A 469 19.67 -8.53 -7.23
CA LYS A 469 18.68 -7.97 -8.20
C LYS A 469 18.16 -9.01 -9.19
N GLU A 470 19.06 -9.72 -9.87
CA GLU A 470 18.68 -10.69 -10.91
C GLU A 470 17.93 -11.91 -10.34
N TRP A 471 18.30 -12.35 -9.14
CA TRP A 471 17.68 -13.50 -8.48
C TRP A 471 16.29 -13.16 -7.92
N VAL A 472 16.14 -11.96 -7.33
CA VAL A 472 14.86 -11.47 -6.83
C VAL A 472 13.89 -11.24 -7.98
N GLY A 473 14.35 -10.61 -9.07
CA GLY A 473 13.50 -10.26 -10.20
C GLY A 473 12.53 -9.13 -9.85
N ASN A 474 11.27 -9.25 -10.29
CA ASN A 474 10.23 -8.23 -10.09
C ASN A 474 9.23 -8.62 -8.98
N GLU A 475 9.71 -9.28 -7.93
CA GLU A 475 8.91 -9.72 -6.78
C GLU A 475 9.32 -8.95 -5.53
N PRO A 476 8.39 -8.68 -4.58
CA PRO A 476 8.79 -8.20 -3.27
C PRO A 476 9.60 -9.28 -2.54
N PHE A 477 10.49 -8.86 -1.66
CA PHE A 477 11.35 -9.78 -0.93
C PHE A 477 11.55 -9.36 0.52
N LEU A 478 11.72 -10.36 1.38
CA LEU A 478 12.10 -10.20 2.77
C LEU A 478 13.62 -10.01 2.85
N LEU A 479 14.08 -8.84 3.28
CA LEU A 479 15.49 -8.60 3.60
C LEU A 479 15.71 -8.79 5.10
N MET A 480 16.66 -9.64 5.47
CA MET A 480 17.05 -9.85 6.87
C MET A 480 18.56 -9.67 7.03
N LEU A 481 18.98 -9.05 8.13
CA LEU A 481 20.41 -8.89 8.42
C LEU A 481 21.04 -10.22 8.84
N GLY A 482 22.16 -10.61 8.23
CA GLY A 482 22.87 -11.87 8.51
C GLY A 482 23.55 -11.94 9.89
N ASP A 483 23.58 -10.83 10.64
CA ASP A 483 24.16 -10.72 11.98
C ASP A 483 23.15 -10.38 13.08
N HIS A 484 21.86 -10.50 12.79
CA HIS A 484 20.80 -10.28 13.75
C HIS A 484 19.92 -11.52 13.88
N LEU A 485 19.72 -11.97 15.11
CA LEU A 485 18.79 -13.02 15.48
C LEU A 485 17.53 -12.39 16.09
N TYR A 486 16.40 -13.09 15.99
CA TYR A 486 15.09 -12.56 16.32
C TYR A 486 14.36 -13.48 17.29
N GLY A 487 13.82 -12.91 18.36
CA GLY A 487 12.99 -13.57 19.36
C GLY A 487 11.64 -12.90 19.43
N SER A 488 10.56 -13.66 19.49
CA SER A 488 9.21 -13.10 19.47
C SER A 488 8.58 -13.12 20.85
N ASP A 489 7.89 -12.04 21.21
CA ASP A 489 7.09 -11.98 22.44
C ASP A 489 5.66 -12.55 22.24
N GLU A 490 5.35 -13.03 21.02
CA GLU A 490 4.05 -13.59 20.66
C GLU A 490 4.16 -14.87 19.80
N GLY A 491 3.04 -15.52 19.52
CA GLY A 491 3.02 -16.83 18.84
C GLY A 491 3.49 -16.82 17.37
N ARG A 492 3.61 -15.65 16.74
CA ARG A 492 4.14 -15.47 15.38
C ARG A 492 5.59 -15.05 15.44
N CYS A 493 6.45 -15.55 14.55
CA CYS A 493 7.84 -15.09 14.48
C CYS A 493 7.93 -13.61 14.04
N CYS A 494 9.04 -12.95 14.33
CA CYS A 494 9.22 -11.51 14.05
C CYS A 494 9.11 -11.21 12.55
N ALA A 495 9.71 -12.05 11.71
CA ALA A 495 9.61 -11.93 10.26
C ALA A 495 8.17 -12.07 9.76
N ARG A 496 7.38 -12.99 10.33
CA ARG A 496 5.95 -13.14 9.98
C ARG A 496 5.15 -11.88 10.31
N GLN A 497 5.42 -11.24 11.44
CA GLN A 497 4.74 -9.99 11.81
C GLN A 497 4.96 -8.89 10.76
N VAL A 498 6.19 -8.73 10.25
CA VAL A 498 6.51 -7.74 9.21
C VAL A 498 5.93 -8.13 7.85
N VAL A 499 5.93 -9.42 7.50
CA VAL A 499 5.28 -9.94 6.28
C VAL A 499 3.77 -9.68 6.30
N GLU A 500 3.09 -9.94 7.42
CA GLU A 500 1.66 -9.68 7.57
C GLU A 500 1.34 -8.18 7.51
N ALA A 501 2.20 -7.33 8.09
CA ALA A 501 2.08 -5.89 7.93
C ALA A 501 2.23 -5.45 6.47
N TYR A 502 3.15 -6.07 5.71
CA TYR A 502 3.25 -5.86 4.27
C TYR A 502 2.00 -6.35 3.53
N GLU A 503 1.46 -7.52 3.85
CA GLU A 503 0.22 -8.02 3.25
C GLU A 503 -0.96 -7.07 3.51
N GLN A 504 -0.99 -6.42 4.68
CA GLN A 504 -2.00 -5.42 5.03
C GLN A 504 -1.84 -4.11 4.23
N VAL A 505 -0.64 -3.54 4.17
CA VAL A 505 -0.41 -2.21 3.56
C VAL A 505 0.00 -2.25 2.09
N GLY A 506 0.45 -3.42 1.60
CA GLY A 506 0.95 -3.79 0.27
C GLY A 506 1.95 -2.85 -0.39
N HIS A 507 2.77 -2.17 0.41
CA HIS A 507 3.96 -1.46 -0.03
C HIS A 507 5.06 -1.71 1.00
N SER A 508 6.30 -1.32 0.70
CA SER A 508 7.46 -1.69 1.51
C SER A 508 7.25 -1.41 3.02
N VAL A 509 7.65 -2.38 3.86
CA VAL A 509 7.53 -2.33 5.31
C VAL A 509 8.88 -2.57 5.96
N VAL A 510 9.18 -1.80 7.02
CA VAL A 510 10.36 -2.00 7.86
C VAL A 510 9.92 -2.38 9.26
N GLY A 511 10.51 -3.43 9.82
CA GLY A 511 10.39 -3.72 11.23
C GLY A 511 11.08 -2.63 12.03
N LEU A 512 10.45 -2.15 13.08
CA LEU A 512 10.92 -1.09 13.97
C LEU A 512 11.01 -1.59 15.40
N LYS A 513 11.86 -0.93 16.18
CA LYS A 513 11.88 -1.01 17.64
C LYS A 513 12.13 0.36 18.23
N GLU A 514 11.63 0.55 19.44
CA GLU A 514 12.02 1.65 20.29
C GLU A 514 13.47 1.48 20.74
N THR A 515 14.23 2.57 20.65
CA THR A 515 15.64 2.62 21.04
C THR A 515 15.89 3.92 21.81
N PRO A 516 16.50 3.82 23.00
CA PRO A 516 16.96 4.99 23.74
C PRO A 516 17.96 5.83 22.93
N ILE A 517 17.93 7.15 23.12
CA ILE A 517 18.77 8.12 22.39
C ILE A 517 20.28 7.76 22.39
N GLU A 518 20.78 7.18 23.48
CA GLU A 518 22.18 6.77 23.67
C GLU A 518 22.64 5.64 22.73
N HIS A 519 21.72 4.93 22.08
CA HIS A 519 22.02 3.83 21.17
C HIS A 519 21.77 4.17 19.69
N LEU A 520 21.30 5.39 19.38
CA LEU A 520 20.91 5.79 18.02
C LEU A 520 22.04 5.70 16.98
N SER A 521 23.28 6.00 17.37
CA SER A 521 24.43 6.01 16.47
C SER A 521 24.73 4.65 15.82
N ASN A 522 24.10 3.59 16.30
CA ASN A 522 24.29 2.22 15.82
C ASN A 522 23.30 1.83 14.70
N PHE A 523 22.19 2.56 14.54
CA PHE A 523 21.06 2.11 13.72
C PHE A 523 20.52 3.21 12.80
N GLY A 524 19.88 2.80 11.71
CA GLY A 524 18.98 3.67 10.96
C GLY A 524 17.77 4.04 11.82
N CYS A 525 17.37 5.30 11.78
CA CYS A 525 16.21 5.84 12.48
C CYS A 525 15.14 6.25 11.48
N VAL A 526 13.88 6.19 11.90
CA VAL A 526 12.74 6.66 11.10
C VAL A 526 11.90 7.63 11.90
N THR A 527 11.18 8.50 11.20
CA THR A 527 10.04 9.25 11.76
C THR A 527 8.84 9.13 10.82
N GLY A 528 7.65 9.44 11.33
CA GLY A 528 6.41 9.24 10.60
C GLY A 528 5.18 9.65 11.39
N VAL A 529 4.03 9.27 10.84
CA VAL A 529 2.71 9.48 11.44
C VAL A 529 2.07 8.14 11.74
N TRP A 530 1.59 7.94 12.97
CA TRP A 530 0.90 6.71 13.35
C TRP A 530 -0.36 6.49 12.50
N LYS A 531 -0.44 5.31 11.86
CA LYS A 531 -1.67 4.76 11.27
C LYS A 531 -2.45 3.97 12.32
N GLU A 532 -1.72 3.19 13.10
CA GLU A 532 -2.20 2.48 14.30
C GLU A 532 -1.20 2.78 15.41
N GLU A 533 -1.68 3.39 16.50
CA GLU A 533 -0.84 3.84 17.62
C GLU A 533 0.05 2.71 18.14
N ASP A 534 1.34 3.02 18.33
CA ASP A 534 2.40 2.12 18.79
C ASP A 534 2.62 0.84 17.96
N THR A 535 1.99 0.71 16.80
CA THR A 535 2.01 -0.54 16.01
C THR A 535 2.40 -0.30 14.56
N LEU A 536 1.71 0.60 13.87
CA LEU A 536 1.89 0.82 12.42
C LEU A 536 2.10 2.31 12.13
N LEU A 537 3.27 2.64 11.58
CA LEU A 537 3.71 3.98 11.26
C LEU A 537 3.70 4.19 9.73
N SER A 538 3.15 5.31 9.25
CA SER A 538 3.44 5.79 7.90
C SER A 538 4.77 6.54 7.95
N VAL A 539 5.84 5.95 7.42
CA VAL A 539 7.18 6.53 7.49
C VAL A 539 7.27 7.75 6.57
N THR A 540 7.79 8.86 7.11
CA THR A 540 8.00 10.12 6.38
C THR A 540 9.47 10.44 6.17
N GLU A 541 10.39 9.80 6.90
CA GLU A 541 11.82 9.96 6.68
C GLU A 541 12.60 8.74 7.18
N PHE A 542 13.65 8.38 6.44
CA PHE A 542 14.71 7.50 6.91
C PHE A 542 15.99 8.30 7.10
N TYR A 543 16.71 8.03 8.18
CA TYR A 543 18.00 8.65 8.44
C TYR A 543 19.02 7.62 8.96
N GLU A 544 20.20 7.55 8.36
CA GLU A 544 21.23 6.59 8.74
C GLU A 544 22.08 7.10 9.91
N LYS A 545 21.99 6.43 11.07
CA LYS A 545 22.83 6.66 12.24
C LYS A 545 22.91 8.16 12.59
N PRO A 546 21.77 8.78 12.97
CA PRO A 546 21.73 10.18 13.34
C PRO A 546 22.56 10.43 14.60
N ASP A 547 23.12 11.63 14.72
CA ASP A 547 23.55 12.12 16.02
C ASP A 547 22.32 12.46 16.89
N PRO A 548 22.47 12.42 18.24
CA PRO A 548 21.37 12.70 19.16
C PRO A 548 20.70 14.06 18.96
N GLU A 549 21.46 15.11 18.64
CA GLU A 549 20.95 16.48 18.49
C GLU A 549 20.02 16.55 17.27
N TYR A 550 20.47 16.04 16.13
CA TYR A 550 19.65 15.95 14.92
C TYR A 550 18.40 15.10 15.14
N ALA A 551 18.52 13.97 15.84
CA ALA A 551 17.37 13.08 16.08
C ALA A 551 16.26 13.76 16.88
N MET A 552 16.59 14.48 17.96
CA MET A 552 15.60 15.20 18.78
C MET A 552 14.85 16.28 17.98
N GLU A 553 15.53 16.96 17.05
CA GLU A 553 14.92 18.05 16.28
C GLU A 553 14.07 17.55 15.09
N HIS A 554 14.41 16.39 14.53
CA HIS A 554 13.89 15.99 13.22
C HIS A 554 13.26 14.60 13.15
N LEU A 555 13.60 13.70 14.07
CA LEU A 555 13.27 12.27 13.97
C LEU A 555 12.39 11.75 15.12
N HIS A 556 11.98 12.62 16.05
CA HIS A 556 11.00 12.26 17.06
C HIS A 556 9.63 11.99 16.42
N VAL A 557 8.85 11.10 17.04
CA VAL A 557 7.51 10.74 16.60
C VAL A 557 6.52 11.15 17.70
N ASP A 558 5.50 11.89 17.31
CA ASP A 558 4.46 12.37 18.22
C ASP A 558 3.85 11.21 19.03
N GLY A 559 3.71 11.42 20.33
CA GLY A 559 3.17 10.43 21.27
C GLY A 559 4.21 9.55 21.96
N MET A 560 5.47 9.52 21.47
CA MET A 560 6.54 8.77 22.12
C MET A 560 7.20 9.54 23.27
N ASP A 561 7.84 8.79 24.17
CA ASP A 561 8.73 9.36 25.18
C ASP A 561 9.86 10.17 24.53
N VAL A 562 10.26 11.29 25.17
CA VAL A 562 11.20 12.27 24.58
C VAL A 562 12.58 11.69 24.26
N ASP A 563 13.02 10.69 25.03
CA ASP A 563 14.33 10.04 24.88
C ASP A 563 14.26 8.72 24.08
N GLN A 564 13.09 8.41 23.49
CA GLN A 564 12.86 7.20 22.70
C GLN A 564 12.64 7.53 21.23
N PHE A 565 13.20 6.67 20.38
CA PHE A 565 13.17 6.84 18.93
C PHE A 565 12.89 5.51 18.24
N LEU A 566 12.28 5.56 17.05
CA LEU A 566 12.05 4.37 16.24
C LEU A 566 13.26 4.09 15.35
N THR A 567 13.84 2.92 15.53
CA THR A 567 15.00 2.47 14.77
C THR A 567 14.72 1.16 14.05
N VAL A 568 15.48 0.90 12.99
CA VAL A 568 15.32 -0.30 12.17
C VAL A 568 15.62 -1.58 12.99
N PHE A 569 14.67 -2.51 12.95
CA PHE A 569 14.75 -3.82 13.60
C PHE A 569 15.62 -4.82 12.81
N GLY A 570 15.96 -4.53 11.56
CA GLY A 570 16.77 -5.42 10.72
C GLY A 570 15.98 -6.43 9.88
N ILE A 571 14.65 -6.31 9.87
CA ILE A 571 13.74 -7.04 8.99
C ILE A 571 13.02 -6.02 8.11
N TYR A 572 12.99 -6.27 6.81
CA TYR A 572 12.32 -5.41 5.84
C TYR A 572 11.58 -6.28 4.84
N VAL A 573 10.40 -5.86 4.40
CA VAL A 573 9.82 -6.34 3.15
C VAL A 573 9.90 -5.20 2.16
N ILE A 574 10.61 -5.40 1.05
CA ILE A 574 10.97 -4.32 0.12
C ILE A 574 10.46 -4.65 -1.28
N GLN A 575 9.92 -3.65 -1.96
CA GLN A 575 9.53 -3.74 -3.37
C GLN A 575 10.75 -3.67 -4.31
N PRO A 576 10.74 -4.37 -5.45
CA PRO A 576 11.90 -4.51 -6.34
C PRO A 576 12.44 -3.18 -6.90
N GLN A 577 11.64 -2.12 -6.89
CA GLN A 577 12.01 -0.75 -7.27
C GLN A 577 13.23 -0.23 -6.48
N ILE A 578 13.51 -0.78 -5.29
CA ILE A 578 14.75 -0.48 -4.55
C ILE A 578 16.01 -0.69 -5.40
N PHE A 579 15.99 -1.68 -6.31
CA PHE A 579 17.13 -1.98 -7.17
C PHE A 579 17.41 -0.88 -8.19
N GLU A 580 16.40 -0.11 -8.61
CA GLU A 580 16.59 1.04 -9.49
C GLU A 580 17.35 2.16 -8.78
N PHE A 581 17.00 2.45 -7.52
CA PHE A 581 17.70 3.45 -6.70
C PHE A 581 19.12 3.01 -6.35
N LEU A 582 19.30 1.73 -6.00
CA LEU A 582 20.64 1.16 -5.77
C LEU A 582 21.50 1.22 -7.04
N GLU A 583 20.94 0.87 -8.20
CA GLU A 583 21.63 0.96 -9.49
C GLU A 583 22.06 2.39 -9.79
N GLN A 584 21.17 3.37 -9.60
CA GLN A 584 21.48 4.79 -9.79
C GLN A 584 22.64 5.24 -8.90
N ASN A 585 22.61 4.90 -7.61
CA ASN A 585 23.70 5.24 -6.69
C ASN A 585 25.01 4.59 -7.12
N ILE A 586 25.00 3.33 -7.54
CA ILE A 586 26.20 2.60 -8.00
C ILE A 586 26.76 3.21 -9.28
N VAL A 587 25.93 3.40 -10.31
CA VAL A 587 26.32 3.94 -11.62
C VAL A 587 26.89 5.36 -11.48
N HIS A 588 26.32 6.18 -10.60
CA HIS A 588 26.76 7.55 -10.36
C HIS A 588 27.80 7.68 -9.23
N ASN A 589 28.23 6.56 -8.64
CA ASN A 589 29.17 6.50 -7.52
C ASN A 589 28.78 7.41 -6.33
N LEU A 590 27.49 7.45 -6.02
CA LEU A 590 26.93 8.19 -4.88
C LEU A 590 27.11 7.35 -3.61
N ARG A 591 28.10 7.74 -2.79
CA ARG A 591 28.49 7.01 -1.58
C ARG A 591 28.29 7.85 -0.34
N GLU A 592 27.84 7.20 0.72
CA GLU A 592 27.69 7.78 2.05
C GLU A 592 28.70 7.13 2.98
N ARG A 593 29.53 7.96 3.64
CA ARG A 593 30.61 7.49 4.51
C ARG A 593 31.57 6.51 3.81
N GLY A 594 31.71 6.60 2.49
CA GLY A 594 32.59 5.76 1.67
C GLY A 594 31.95 4.49 1.10
N GLU A 595 30.69 4.21 1.42
CA GLU A 595 29.99 2.99 1.04
C GLU A 595 28.69 3.29 0.28
N PHE A 596 28.21 2.32 -0.51
CA PHE A 596 26.84 2.32 -1.00
C PHE A 596 25.90 1.88 0.12
N GLN A 597 25.14 2.82 0.66
CA GLN A 597 24.19 2.57 1.75
C GLN A 597 22.81 2.18 1.23
N LEU A 598 22.06 1.42 2.03
CA LEU A 598 20.68 1.06 1.73
C LEU A 598 19.70 2.17 2.17
N THR A 599 19.97 2.82 3.31
CA THR A 599 19.03 3.72 3.99
C THR A 599 18.59 4.91 3.14
N SER A 600 19.49 5.53 2.36
CA SER A 600 19.11 6.59 1.43
C SER A 600 18.26 6.09 0.27
N CYS A 601 18.54 4.90 -0.26
CA CYS A 601 17.68 4.26 -1.25
C CYS A 601 16.29 3.93 -0.67
N LEU A 602 16.19 3.56 0.61
CA LEU A 602 14.89 3.37 1.28
C LEU A 602 14.12 4.69 1.39
N ASP A 603 14.79 5.81 1.67
CA ASP A 603 14.15 7.13 1.69
C ASP A 603 13.66 7.57 0.30
N GLU A 604 14.42 7.28 -0.75
CA GLU A 604 13.97 7.52 -2.14
C GLU A 604 12.79 6.61 -2.52
N LEU A 605 12.82 5.34 -2.12
CA LEU A 605 11.69 4.42 -2.31
C LEU A 605 10.44 4.92 -1.57
N ARG A 606 10.60 5.40 -0.32
CA ARG A 606 9.52 6.03 0.45
C ARG A 606 8.93 7.23 -0.29
N LYS A 607 9.75 8.11 -0.87
CA LYS A 607 9.26 9.27 -1.66
C LYS A 607 8.49 8.82 -2.89
N ALA A 608 8.90 7.72 -3.53
CA ALA A 608 8.30 7.22 -4.75
C ALA A 608 6.99 6.47 -4.53
N GLU A 609 6.91 5.62 -3.50
CA GLU A 609 5.82 4.64 -3.34
C GLU A 609 5.16 4.65 -1.96
N GLY A 610 5.72 5.42 -1.01
CA GLY A 610 5.38 5.32 0.40
C GLY A 610 6.15 4.20 1.09
N PHE A 611 6.14 4.21 2.43
CA PHE A 611 6.80 3.20 3.24
C PHE A 611 6.08 3.11 4.59
N SER A 612 5.86 1.89 5.10
CA SER A 612 5.30 1.70 6.44
C SER A 612 6.34 1.12 7.41
N GLY A 613 6.20 1.46 8.67
CA GLY A 613 6.99 0.92 9.77
C GLY A 613 6.10 0.08 10.66
N TYR A 614 6.54 -1.11 11.05
CA TYR A 614 5.82 -1.97 11.98
C TYR A 614 6.65 -2.15 13.25
N VAL A 615 6.11 -1.75 14.40
CA VAL A 615 6.80 -1.95 15.69
C VAL A 615 6.73 -3.43 16.06
N VAL A 616 7.86 -4.12 15.94
CA VAL A 616 7.93 -5.58 16.11
C VAL A 616 7.77 -5.92 17.58
N LYS A 617 6.86 -6.86 17.88
CA LYS A 617 6.67 -7.42 19.22
C LYS A 617 7.67 -8.54 19.45
N GLY A 618 8.89 -8.14 19.75
CA GLY A 618 9.98 -9.06 19.96
C GLY A 618 11.31 -8.35 20.19
N LYS A 619 12.36 -9.16 20.29
CA LYS A 619 13.72 -8.72 20.55
C LYS A 619 14.64 -9.12 19.41
N ARG A 620 15.62 -8.26 19.19
CA ARG A 620 16.68 -8.46 18.22
C ARG A 620 18.00 -8.60 18.95
N TYR A 621 18.74 -9.66 18.63
CA TYR A 621 20.02 -10.00 19.25
C TYR A 621 21.15 -9.84 18.21
N ASP A 622 22.16 -9.02 18.53
CA ASP A 622 23.26 -8.68 17.61
C ASP A 622 24.48 -9.59 17.86
N ILE A 623 24.95 -10.26 16.82
CA ILE A 623 26.16 -11.10 16.88
C ILE A 623 27.40 -10.43 16.25
N GLY A 624 27.27 -9.19 15.78
CA GLY A 624 28.29 -8.40 15.09
C GLY A 624 29.28 -7.66 15.99
N LEU A 625 29.05 -7.66 17.31
CA LEU A 625 29.92 -7.05 18.34
C LEU A 625 30.28 -8.07 19.42
N PRO A 626 31.50 -8.04 20.00
CA PRO A 626 31.92 -9.06 20.98
C PRO A 626 31.03 -9.17 22.22
N GLU A 627 30.70 -8.03 22.84
CA GLU A 627 29.89 -8.01 24.08
C GLU A 627 28.43 -8.37 23.79
N GLU A 628 27.86 -7.88 22.68
CA GLU A 628 26.51 -8.23 22.23
C GLU A 628 26.42 -9.72 21.86
N TYR A 629 27.44 -10.29 21.21
CA TYR A 629 27.48 -11.72 20.93
C TYR A 629 27.51 -12.54 22.22
N ARG A 630 28.31 -12.14 23.22
CA ARG A 630 28.30 -12.80 24.54
C ARG A 630 26.90 -12.77 25.14
N GLN A 631 26.25 -11.61 25.13
CA GLN A 631 24.90 -11.45 25.69
C GLN A 631 23.87 -12.28 24.91
N THR A 632 23.98 -12.31 23.59
CA THR A 632 23.14 -13.12 22.69
C THR A 632 23.22 -14.60 23.02
N VAL A 633 24.42 -15.14 23.28
CA VAL A 633 24.59 -16.56 23.67
C VAL A 633 23.91 -16.88 25.01
N ILE A 634 23.74 -15.90 25.90
CA ILE A 634 23.06 -16.06 27.17
C ILE A 634 21.53 -15.98 26.99
N ASP A 635 21.07 -14.96 26.26
CA ASP A 635 19.66 -14.57 26.26
C ASP A 635 18.84 -15.24 25.16
N PHE A 636 19.43 -15.52 23.99
CA PHE A 636 18.69 -16.02 22.82
C PHE A 636 17.99 -17.37 23.05
N ARG A 637 18.48 -18.16 24.02
CA ARG A 637 17.81 -19.40 24.42
C ARG A 637 16.41 -19.17 25.02
N ASN A 638 16.16 -17.98 25.57
CA ASN A 638 14.88 -17.63 26.20
C ASN A 638 13.98 -16.79 25.27
N ALA A 639 14.36 -16.71 23.99
CA ALA A 639 13.77 -15.84 22.98
C ALA A 639 12.55 -16.44 22.27
#